data_AF-A0A5C7SXZ0-F1
#
_entry.id   AF-A0A5C7SXZ0-F1
#
_cell.length_a   1.000
_cell.length_b   1.000
_cell.length_c   1.000
_cell.angle_alpha   90.00
_cell.angle_beta   90.00
_cell.angle_gamma   90.00
#
_symmetry.space_group_name_H-M   'P 1'
#
loop_
_entity.id
_entity.type
_entity.pdbx_description
1 polymer ?
#
loop_
_entity_poly.entity_id
_entity_poly.type
_entity_poly.pdbx_seq_one_letter_code
_entity_poly.pdbx_strand_id
1 'polypeptide(L)'
;MSSISAELRLRPTRIGFLVDPTDPASVRLCMQVSACLWGGVYNPIIPVCSTIPDAWASGLYGNMTGEDLAKGYVRFFEPDVFVEATPGLAARLGVNDVELDFSQKRIVPLSAFLEAAPEGRSWPTLGMGVTALYRALYEKEFKFVARQNHRVALCKPSNDIDAAFVDAVCGSFPVEGYPAHHAREYQEAFDPITIKATPKNWEKALREGYRFPLSMGRHGLERFGRGAGLGGPTLFIADPSSILDLIDLWNLRLFQPDVVPINSRWLAAFAPFMSEFITANYRPLPGNPNGVMLRTTVEFARSIGESRAHAMMEEAKLSKLPTGSWSCKLWYQRIWEENLSDVVISPTRARIIARSESLDLAITDTERERSVRFRGLSPDFAPEFRSSSARWVNVLQFKSYGAHSELALSLPTDFQPVRTYKLRSGGVILASREGWVLPQRYRDHMEFFTLCTGREAITDWLKQHGITANISKAGRVAEQVIGALKGLHGGRLLADRDTIKMLERMAKSVRRYPDGTVEEYQDRTVAATAWTALIAKRSREVWSRNLSLDDFVERNILKLGLDIQCSHCSNSNWYSISELNESVVCDRCRKSYPFPQGSISFKKTPWKFRVVGPFSVPDYADGAYATVLTLRAFSQSLTGMRATVVYTPGLDLAVEGEPSMEVDFALWYSGESMGLDESEAITVFGESKSFGTKCFHEEDISRMRRLAERFPGAFIVFAALKDELHDDERRAIAEFAAWGREPIHRTGRPRAPVMVLTGIELFAPWRIDDAWKSLGGVRQELAEAGHVRLDNLWVLADATQQAYLGMKGHSQELMEQWEAHRAATQAAVQSPSNKQKSPAPRRKPALKRAANGPAATGKVAGRRRREIGD
;
A
#
# COMPACT_ATOMS: atom_id res chain seq x y z
N MET A 1 -20.09 2.92 25.48
CA MET A 1 -19.88 2.06 24.30
C MET A 1 -18.70 2.62 23.54
N SER A 2 -17.71 1.80 23.20
CA SER A 2 -16.60 2.20 22.35
C SER A 2 -17.04 2.22 20.89
N SER A 3 -16.54 3.17 20.11
CA SER A 3 -16.85 3.28 18.68
C SER A 3 -15.60 3.55 17.84
N ILE A 4 -15.69 3.24 16.55
CA ILE A 4 -14.63 3.45 15.57
C ILE A 4 -15.20 4.27 14.42
N SER A 5 -14.53 5.35 14.05
CA SER A 5 -14.89 6.12 12.88
C SER A 5 -14.41 5.45 11.59
N ALA A 6 -15.24 5.48 10.54
CA ALA A 6 -14.87 5.00 9.23
C ALA A 6 -15.48 5.89 8.13
N GLU A 7 -14.96 5.76 6.91
CA GLU A 7 -15.55 6.31 5.70
C GLU A 7 -15.93 5.18 4.76
N LEU A 8 -17.18 5.23 4.27
CA LEU A 8 -17.74 4.27 3.35
C LEU A 8 -17.98 4.93 1.99
N ARG A 9 -17.29 4.45 0.96
CA ARG A 9 -17.41 4.97 -0.41
C ARG A 9 -18.10 3.96 -1.32
N LEU A 10 -19.00 4.43 -2.17
CA LEU A 10 -19.63 3.66 -3.25
C LEU A 10 -18.92 3.96 -4.57
N ARG A 11 -18.57 2.91 -5.33
CA ARG A 11 -18.11 3.07 -6.71
C ARG A 11 -18.45 1.86 -7.59
N PRO A 12 -18.40 1.99 -8.93
CA PRO A 12 -18.47 0.85 -9.82
C PRO A 12 -17.37 -0.18 -9.56
N THR A 13 -17.64 -1.44 -9.86
CA THR A 13 -16.64 -2.51 -9.85
C THR A 13 -15.59 -2.22 -10.92
N ARG A 14 -14.32 -2.23 -10.53
CA ARG A 14 -13.17 -2.04 -11.42
C ARG A 14 -12.77 -3.38 -12.00
N ILE A 15 -13.05 -3.56 -13.28
CA ILE A 15 -12.75 -4.79 -14.02
C ILE A 15 -11.42 -4.63 -14.75
N GLY A 16 -10.46 -5.51 -14.46
CA GLY A 16 -9.20 -5.61 -15.19
C GLY A 16 -9.34 -6.55 -16.38
N PHE A 17 -9.43 -5.99 -17.59
CA PHE A 17 -9.47 -6.79 -18.82
C PHE A 17 -8.05 -7.20 -19.20
N LEU A 18 -7.71 -8.47 -18.99
CA LEU A 18 -6.44 -9.06 -19.39
C LEU A 18 -6.51 -9.43 -20.86
N VAL A 19 -5.64 -8.85 -21.69
CA VAL A 19 -5.67 -9.03 -23.15
C VAL A 19 -4.29 -9.37 -23.69
N ASP A 20 -4.24 -10.17 -24.77
CA ASP A 20 -3.07 -10.15 -25.65
C ASP A 20 -3.15 -8.84 -26.48
N PRO A 21 -2.18 -7.91 -26.36
CA PRO A 21 -2.22 -6.65 -27.10
C PRO A 21 -2.08 -6.84 -28.62
N THR A 22 -1.79 -8.04 -29.10
CA THR A 22 -1.73 -8.40 -30.53
C THR A 22 -3.04 -8.94 -31.09
N ASP A 23 -4.11 -9.04 -30.28
CA ASP A 23 -5.46 -9.42 -30.70
C ASP A 23 -6.42 -8.20 -30.69
N PRO A 24 -6.55 -7.48 -31.83
CA PRO A 24 -7.43 -6.33 -31.93
C PRO A 24 -8.91 -6.65 -31.70
N ALA A 25 -9.35 -7.86 -32.03
CA ALA A 25 -10.77 -8.22 -31.89
C ALA A 25 -11.16 -8.29 -30.41
N SER A 26 -10.33 -8.96 -29.60
CA SER A 26 -10.55 -9.04 -28.15
C SER A 26 -10.46 -7.67 -27.48
N VAL A 27 -9.47 -6.84 -27.83
CA VAL A 27 -9.31 -5.49 -27.24
C VAL A 27 -10.53 -4.62 -27.54
N ARG A 28 -11.00 -4.63 -28.80
CA ARG A 28 -12.21 -3.89 -29.18
C ARG A 28 -13.44 -4.40 -28.46
N LEU A 29 -13.57 -5.72 -28.31
CA LEU A 29 -14.68 -6.30 -27.57
C LEU A 29 -14.67 -5.85 -26.10
N CYS A 30 -13.51 -5.77 -25.43
CA CYS A 30 -13.40 -5.22 -24.08
C CYS A 30 -13.90 -3.76 -23.99
N MET A 31 -13.58 -2.92 -24.98
CA MET A 31 -14.06 -1.54 -25.06
C MET A 31 -15.58 -1.48 -25.24
N GLN A 32 -16.13 -2.35 -26.08
CA GLN A 32 -17.57 -2.43 -26.34
C GLN A 32 -18.35 -2.95 -25.12
N VAL A 33 -17.87 -4.01 -24.46
CA VAL A 33 -18.44 -4.49 -23.20
C VAL A 33 -18.37 -3.41 -22.13
N SER A 34 -17.30 -2.62 -22.08
CA SER A 34 -17.19 -1.50 -21.15
C SER A 34 -18.23 -0.41 -21.38
N ALA A 35 -18.69 -0.19 -22.62
CA ALA A 35 -19.79 0.73 -22.92
C ALA A 35 -21.15 0.22 -22.41
N CYS A 36 -21.27 -1.07 -22.11
CA CYS A 36 -22.46 -1.71 -21.54
C CYS A 36 -22.49 -1.70 -20.00
N LEU A 37 -21.47 -1.16 -19.34
CA LEU A 37 -21.34 -1.18 -17.88
C LEU A 37 -21.36 0.23 -17.27
N TRP A 38 -22.02 0.39 -16.12
CA TRP A 38 -21.90 1.60 -15.32
C TRP A 38 -20.46 1.77 -14.86
N GLY A 39 -19.87 2.94 -15.13
CA GLY A 39 -18.46 3.21 -14.89
C GLY A 39 -17.48 2.44 -15.78
N GLY A 40 -17.94 1.73 -16.83
CA GLY A 40 -17.06 0.83 -17.59
C GLY A 40 -15.91 1.52 -18.33
N VAL A 41 -16.07 2.82 -18.65
CA VAL A 41 -14.97 3.68 -19.15
C VAL A 41 -13.78 3.81 -18.17
N TYR A 42 -13.97 3.37 -16.91
CA TYR A 42 -12.94 3.35 -15.87
C TYR A 42 -12.31 1.96 -15.65
N ASN A 43 -12.67 0.97 -16.47
CA ASN A 43 -12.07 -0.37 -16.41
C ASN A 43 -10.73 -0.40 -17.15
N PRO A 44 -9.60 -0.77 -16.51
CA PRO A 44 -8.31 -0.85 -17.19
C PRO A 44 -8.24 -2.01 -18.19
N ILE A 45 -7.57 -1.77 -19.31
CA ILE A 45 -7.18 -2.81 -20.28
C ILE A 45 -5.71 -3.14 -20.03
N ILE A 46 -5.44 -4.33 -19.52
CA ILE A 46 -4.12 -4.74 -19.04
C ILE A 46 -3.48 -5.67 -20.08
N PRO A 47 -2.43 -5.21 -20.78
CA PRO A 47 -1.79 -6.03 -21.81
C PRO A 47 -0.90 -7.10 -21.18
N VAL A 48 -1.19 -8.37 -21.48
CA VAL A 48 -0.41 -9.54 -21.05
C VAL A 48 0.30 -10.10 -22.27
N CYS A 49 1.49 -9.60 -22.54
CA CYS A 49 2.28 -10.00 -23.71
C CYS A 49 3.36 -11.03 -23.34
N SER A 50 3.67 -11.93 -24.28
CA SER A 50 4.87 -12.79 -24.21
C SER A 50 6.13 -12.00 -24.55
N THR A 51 6.05 -11.20 -25.61
CA THR A 51 7.10 -10.27 -26.05
C THR A 51 6.52 -8.86 -26.07
N ILE A 52 7.27 -7.91 -25.53
CA ILE A 52 6.86 -6.50 -25.54
C ILE A 52 6.87 -5.99 -27.00
N PRO A 53 5.78 -5.40 -27.50
CA PRO A 53 5.75 -4.82 -28.84
C PRO A 53 6.82 -3.75 -29.03
N ASP A 54 7.42 -3.66 -30.21
CA ASP A 54 8.48 -2.68 -30.51
C ASP A 54 8.08 -1.23 -30.20
N ALA A 55 6.81 -0.88 -30.49
CA ALA A 55 6.25 0.43 -30.18
C ALA A 55 6.30 0.77 -28.68
N TRP A 56 6.29 -0.23 -27.79
CA TRP A 56 6.35 -0.05 -26.35
C TRP A 56 7.75 -0.27 -25.78
N ALA A 57 8.67 -0.84 -26.54
CA ALA A 57 10.03 -1.11 -26.10
C ALA A 57 10.80 0.17 -25.78
N SER A 58 10.55 1.25 -26.53
CA SER A 58 11.16 2.56 -26.27
C SER A 58 10.64 3.13 -24.95
N GLY A 59 11.53 3.22 -23.96
CA GLY A 59 11.23 3.85 -22.66
C GLY A 59 11.02 2.88 -21.49
N LEU A 60 11.21 1.58 -21.68
CA LEU A 60 11.33 0.61 -20.59
C LEU A 60 12.78 0.53 -20.09
N TYR A 61 12.98 0.37 -18.79
CA TYR A 61 14.30 0.13 -18.22
C TYR A 61 14.67 -1.36 -18.21
N GLY A 62 15.92 -1.65 -18.58
CA GLY A 62 16.51 -2.98 -18.43
C GLY A 62 15.80 -4.08 -19.23
N ASN A 63 15.87 -5.31 -18.71
CA ASN A 63 15.31 -6.51 -19.35
C ASN A 63 13.87 -6.79 -18.87
N MET A 64 13.00 -5.76 -18.84
CA MET A 64 11.60 -5.92 -18.43
C MET A 64 10.87 -6.88 -19.39
N THR A 65 10.15 -7.86 -18.86
CA THR A 65 9.33 -8.77 -19.66
C THR A 65 7.89 -8.26 -19.81
N GLY A 66 7.14 -8.82 -20.77
CA GLY A 66 5.72 -8.48 -20.93
C GLY A 66 4.86 -8.80 -19.70
N GLU A 67 5.23 -9.82 -18.93
CA GLU A 67 4.58 -10.16 -17.67
C GLU A 67 4.88 -9.16 -16.56
N ASP A 68 6.10 -8.63 -16.52
CA ASP A 68 6.49 -7.59 -15.56
C ASP A 68 5.72 -6.29 -15.81
N LEU A 69 5.59 -5.91 -17.09
CA LEU A 69 4.77 -4.79 -17.52
C LEU A 69 3.32 -4.97 -17.04
N ALA A 70 2.71 -6.12 -17.33
CA ALA A 70 1.33 -6.44 -16.94
C ALA A 70 1.13 -6.39 -15.41
N LYS A 71 2.06 -6.96 -14.63
CA LYS A 71 2.03 -6.89 -13.16
C LYS A 71 2.11 -5.46 -12.65
N GLY A 72 2.89 -4.60 -13.31
CA GLY A 72 2.92 -3.17 -13.03
C GLY A 72 1.57 -2.49 -13.25
N TYR A 73 0.87 -2.81 -14.35
CA TYR A 73 -0.49 -2.32 -14.60
C TYR A 73 -1.50 -2.81 -13.53
N VAL A 74 -1.44 -4.09 -13.15
CA VAL A 74 -2.28 -4.65 -12.08
C VAL A 74 -2.06 -3.91 -10.77
N ARG A 75 -0.79 -3.70 -10.38
CA ARG A 75 -0.42 -2.99 -9.16
C ARG A 75 -0.86 -1.53 -9.19
N PHE A 76 -0.72 -0.86 -10.33
CA PHE A 76 -1.12 0.53 -10.50
C PHE A 76 -2.64 0.73 -10.43
N PHE A 77 -3.39 -0.09 -11.17
CA PHE A 77 -4.84 0.07 -11.30
C PHE A 77 -5.64 -0.61 -10.19
N GLU A 78 -5.10 -1.65 -9.56
CA GLU A 78 -5.74 -2.47 -8.52
C GLU A 78 -7.16 -2.93 -8.91
N PRO A 79 -7.33 -3.77 -9.96
CA PRO A 79 -8.65 -4.29 -10.31
C PRO A 79 -9.27 -5.10 -9.17
N ASP A 80 -10.58 -4.95 -8.96
CA ASP A 80 -11.32 -5.76 -7.99
C ASP A 80 -11.45 -7.19 -8.51
N VAL A 81 -11.75 -7.30 -9.80
CA VAL A 81 -12.04 -8.55 -10.52
C VAL A 81 -11.35 -8.53 -11.88
N PHE A 82 -11.16 -9.71 -12.46
CA PHE A 82 -10.43 -9.88 -13.72
C PHE A 82 -11.27 -10.55 -14.79
N VAL A 83 -11.12 -10.08 -16.02
CA VAL A 83 -11.72 -10.71 -17.20
C VAL A 83 -10.61 -11.10 -18.16
N GLU A 84 -10.54 -12.38 -18.50
CA GLU A 84 -9.56 -12.92 -19.43
C GLU A 84 -10.12 -12.92 -20.84
N ALA A 85 -9.53 -12.14 -21.76
CA ALA A 85 -9.84 -12.25 -23.19
C ALA A 85 -9.50 -13.64 -23.74
N THR A 86 -8.40 -14.23 -23.25
CA THR A 86 -7.98 -15.59 -23.54
C THR A 86 -7.76 -16.33 -22.21
N PRO A 87 -8.31 -17.53 -22.01
CA PRO A 87 -8.11 -18.27 -20.77
C PRO A 87 -6.64 -18.45 -20.41
N GLY A 88 -6.28 -18.22 -19.13
CA GLY A 88 -4.94 -18.46 -18.59
C GLY A 88 -4.02 -17.23 -18.51
N LEU A 89 -4.46 -16.05 -18.97
CA LEU A 89 -3.69 -14.79 -18.82
C LEU A 89 -3.50 -14.40 -17.35
N ALA A 90 -4.50 -14.55 -16.50
CA ALA A 90 -4.43 -14.29 -15.05
C ALA A 90 -3.46 -15.25 -14.36
N ALA A 91 -3.47 -16.53 -14.76
CA ALA A 91 -2.55 -17.54 -14.23
C ALA A 91 -1.08 -17.19 -14.55
N ARG A 92 -0.79 -16.66 -15.76
CA ARG A 92 0.56 -16.16 -16.11
C ARG A 92 1.03 -15.02 -15.21
N LEU A 93 0.10 -14.18 -14.74
CA LEU A 93 0.41 -13.09 -13.81
C LEU A 93 0.48 -13.55 -12.34
N GLY A 94 0.18 -14.82 -12.05
CA GLY A 94 0.05 -15.32 -10.69
C GLY A 94 -1.18 -14.78 -9.94
N VAL A 95 -2.18 -14.27 -10.67
CA VAL A 95 -3.43 -13.80 -10.05
C VAL A 95 -4.26 -15.03 -9.68
N ASN A 96 -4.49 -15.21 -8.39
CA ASN A 96 -5.27 -16.32 -7.85
C ASN A 96 -6.78 -16.06 -7.99
N ASP A 97 -7.52 -17.10 -8.38
CA ASP A 97 -8.97 -17.06 -8.35
C ASP A 97 -9.45 -17.20 -6.91
N VAL A 98 -10.29 -16.27 -6.48
CA VAL A 98 -10.90 -16.26 -5.15
C VAL A 98 -12.40 -16.26 -5.34
N GLU A 99 -13.11 -17.10 -4.61
CA GLU A 99 -14.57 -17.08 -4.58
C GLU A 99 -15.05 -15.79 -3.91
N LEU A 100 -15.69 -14.91 -4.68
CA LEU A 100 -16.16 -13.60 -4.21
C LEU A 100 -17.36 -13.73 -3.27
N ASP A 101 -18.34 -14.55 -3.65
CA ASP A 101 -19.55 -14.90 -2.88
C ASP A 101 -20.35 -15.97 -3.65
N PHE A 102 -20.92 -16.96 -2.95
CA PHE A 102 -21.73 -18.07 -3.49
C PHE A 102 -21.23 -18.66 -4.83
N SER A 103 -20.01 -19.20 -4.84
CA SER A 103 -19.35 -19.84 -5.99
C SER A 103 -19.00 -18.92 -7.16
N GLN A 104 -19.25 -17.61 -7.06
CA GLN A 104 -18.85 -16.67 -8.10
C GLN A 104 -17.35 -16.36 -8.01
N LYS A 105 -16.67 -16.51 -9.15
CA LYS A 105 -15.23 -16.35 -9.29
C LYS A 105 -14.80 -14.88 -9.44
N ARG A 106 -13.58 -14.59 -9.00
CA ARG A 106 -12.90 -13.30 -9.21
C ARG A 106 -12.40 -13.17 -10.65
N ILE A 107 -12.12 -14.30 -11.29
CA ILE A 107 -11.63 -14.38 -12.66
C ILE A 107 -12.70 -15.04 -13.53
N VAL A 108 -13.09 -14.38 -14.64
CA VAL A 108 -14.05 -14.92 -15.62
C VAL A 108 -13.53 -14.74 -17.05
N PRO A 109 -13.89 -15.61 -18.01
CA PRO A 109 -13.55 -15.39 -19.40
C PRO A 109 -14.41 -14.26 -20.01
N LEU A 110 -13.86 -13.55 -20.99
CA LEU A 110 -14.57 -12.49 -21.73
C LEU A 110 -15.84 -13.01 -22.41
N SER A 111 -15.83 -14.27 -22.87
CA SER A 111 -17.00 -14.93 -23.47
C SER A 111 -18.21 -14.96 -22.54
N ALA A 112 -18.01 -15.00 -21.21
CA ALA A 112 -19.11 -15.03 -20.24
C ALA A 112 -20.01 -13.79 -20.32
N PHE A 113 -19.48 -12.66 -20.80
CA PHE A 113 -20.28 -11.44 -21.02
C PHE A 113 -21.15 -11.50 -22.27
N LEU A 114 -20.83 -12.40 -23.22
CA LEU A 114 -21.59 -12.62 -24.45
C LEU A 114 -22.68 -13.67 -24.29
N GLU A 115 -22.53 -14.57 -23.31
CA GLU A 115 -23.49 -15.64 -23.03
C GLU A 115 -24.81 -15.07 -22.48
N ALA A 116 -25.94 -15.64 -22.92
CA ALA A 116 -27.24 -15.34 -22.33
C ALA A 116 -27.39 -16.10 -21.01
N ALA A 117 -27.78 -15.43 -19.94
CA ALA A 117 -27.98 -16.10 -18.66
C ALA A 117 -29.10 -17.18 -18.77
N PRO A 118 -28.96 -18.33 -18.10
CA PRO A 118 -30.06 -19.29 -17.96
C PRO A 118 -31.26 -18.58 -17.31
N GLU A 119 -32.48 -18.88 -17.75
CA GLU A 119 -33.76 -18.33 -17.24
C GLU A 119 -34.20 -16.94 -17.76
N GLY A 120 -33.74 -16.49 -18.92
CA GLY A 120 -34.33 -15.34 -19.62
C GLY A 120 -34.15 -13.99 -18.91
N ARG A 121 -33.31 -13.93 -17.88
CA ARG A 121 -32.88 -12.71 -17.19
C ARG A 121 -31.40 -12.50 -17.45
N SER A 122 -31.09 -11.90 -18.57
CA SER A 122 -29.70 -11.71 -18.96
C SER A 122 -29.13 -10.47 -18.27
N TRP A 123 -28.07 -10.67 -17.50
CA TRP A 123 -27.36 -9.65 -16.73
C TRP A 123 -25.86 -9.89 -16.88
N PRO A 124 -24.99 -8.87 -16.76
CA PRO A 124 -23.57 -9.09 -16.87
C PRO A 124 -23.04 -9.95 -15.70
N THR A 125 -22.09 -10.82 -15.99
CA THR A 125 -21.43 -11.70 -15.00
C THR A 125 -20.72 -10.89 -13.92
N LEU A 126 -20.07 -9.78 -14.27
CA LEU A 126 -19.43 -8.85 -13.34
C LEU A 126 -19.82 -7.41 -13.66
N GLY A 127 -19.84 -6.56 -12.63
CA GLY A 127 -20.26 -5.17 -12.75
C GLY A 127 -21.77 -5.00 -12.91
N MET A 128 -22.21 -3.75 -13.03
CA MET A 128 -23.61 -3.41 -13.22
C MET A 128 -23.85 -2.93 -14.65
N GLY A 129 -24.82 -3.57 -15.33
CA GLY A 129 -25.23 -3.19 -16.68
C GLY A 129 -25.91 -1.82 -16.73
N VAL A 130 -25.81 -1.15 -17.87
CA VAL A 130 -26.35 0.21 -18.09
C VAL A 130 -27.87 0.28 -18.24
N THR A 131 -28.59 -0.83 -18.42
CA THR A 131 -30.05 -0.84 -18.63
C THR A 131 -30.81 -0.06 -17.56
N ALA A 132 -30.52 -0.34 -16.27
CA ALA A 132 -31.20 0.32 -15.17
C ALA A 132 -30.82 1.80 -15.06
N LEU A 133 -29.57 2.14 -15.43
CA LEU A 133 -29.11 3.51 -15.53
C LEU A 133 -29.87 4.27 -16.63
N TYR A 134 -29.99 3.70 -17.83
CA TYR A 134 -30.70 4.33 -18.95
C TYR A 134 -32.17 4.56 -18.63
N ARG A 135 -32.82 3.59 -17.97
CA ARG A 135 -34.20 3.75 -17.50
C ARG A 135 -34.32 4.91 -16.50
N ALA A 136 -33.44 4.96 -15.50
CA ALA A 136 -33.48 6.01 -14.49
C ALA A 136 -33.22 7.41 -15.09
N LEU A 137 -32.25 7.51 -16.02
CA LEU A 137 -31.99 8.74 -16.77
C LEU A 137 -33.21 9.14 -17.59
N TYR A 138 -33.81 8.20 -18.32
CA TYR A 138 -35.00 8.45 -19.10
C TYR A 138 -36.15 9.01 -18.24
N GLU A 139 -36.45 8.34 -17.13
CA GLU A 139 -37.54 8.72 -16.23
C GLU A 139 -37.32 10.08 -15.55
N LYS A 140 -36.08 10.43 -15.21
CA LYS A 140 -35.74 11.67 -14.50
C LYS A 140 -35.51 12.86 -15.44
N GLU A 141 -34.82 12.65 -16.56
CA GLU A 141 -34.31 13.75 -17.42
C GLU A 141 -35.05 13.83 -18.77
N PHE A 142 -35.34 12.69 -19.43
CA PHE A 142 -35.76 12.68 -20.85
C PHE A 142 -37.25 12.42 -21.09
N LYS A 143 -38.02 12.04 -20.05
CA LYS A 143 -39.46 11.77 -20.16
C LYS A 143 -40.29 13.05 -20.38
N PHE A 144 -39.83 14.20 -19.87
CA PHE A 144 -40.61 15.44 -19.79
C PHE A 144 -40.15 16.54 -20.77
N VAL A 145 -39.07 16.31 -21.52
CA VAL A 145 -38.51 17.23 -22.52
C VAL A 145 -38.32 16.45 -23.82
N ALA A 146 -38.48 17.11 -24.98
CA ALA A 146 -38.23 16.47 -26.28
C ALA A 146 -36.83 15.82 -26.30
N ARG A 147 -36.78 14.50 -26.51
CA ARG A 147 -35.55 13.69 -26.43
C ARG A 147 -34.40 14.24 -27.28
N GLN A 148 -34.74 14.88 -28.40
CA GLN A 148 -33.82 15.48 -29.38
C GLN A 148 -32.99 16.67 -28.88
N ASN A 149 -33.32 17.29 -27.74
CA ASN A 149 -32.64 18.52 -27.27
C ASN A 149 -31.42 18.30 -26.35
N HIS A 150 -31.04 17.05 -26.05
CA HIS A 150 -30.06 16.75 -25.00
C HIS A 150 -28.62 16.47 -25.48
N ARG A 151 -28.31 16.80 -26.74
CA ARG A 151 -27.00 16.58 -27.37
C ARG A 151 -26.48 15.15 -27.14
N VAL A 152 -27.35 14.16 -27.29
CA VAL A 152 -26.99 12.73 -27.22
C VAL A 152 -26.76 12.22 -28.63
N ALA A 153 -25.67 11.48 -28.84
CA ALA A 153 -25.30 10.98 -30.16
C ALA A 153 -24.81 9.54 -30.14
N LEU A 154 -25.00 8.87 -31.26
CA LEU A 154 -24.38 7.60 -31.60
C LEU A 154 -23.38 7.84 -32.74
N CYS A 155 -22.11 7.58 -32.48
CA CYS A 155 -21.06 7.73 -33.49
C CYS A 155 -20.97 6.44 -34.32
N LYS A 156 -21.17 6.55 -35.64
CA LYS A 156 -20.92 5.45 -36.58
C LYS A 156 -19.56 5.62 -37.25
N PRO A 157 -18.76 4.54 -37.36
CA PRO A 157 -17.48 4.62 -38.05
C PRO A 157 -17.66 4.92 -39.54
N SER A 158 -16.69 5.62 -40.11
CA SER A 158 -16.65 5.89 -41.56
C SER A 158 -15.99 4.77 -42.35
N ASN A 159 -15.17 3.95 -41.69
CA ASN A 159 -14.44 2.79 -42.20
C ASN A 159 -14.00 1.91 -41.01
N ASP A 160 -13.41 0.74 -41.29
CA ASP A 160 -12.99 -0.20 -40.23
C ASP A 160 -11.88 0.33 -39.33
N ILE A 161 -10.97 1.16 -39.85
CA ILE A 161 -9.89 1.78 -39.08
C ILE A 161 -10.48 2.73 -38.03
N ASP A 162 -11.44 3.55 -38.44
CA ASP A 162 -12.13 4.49 -37.53
C ASP A 162 -13.03 3.75 -36.53
N ALA A 163 -13.43 2.50 -36.79
CA ALA A 163 -14.28 1.73 -35.87
C ALA A 163 -13.59 1.46 -34.54
N ALA A 164 -12.31 1.08 -34.55
CA ALA A 164 -11.56 0.86 -33.32
C ALA A 164 -11.38 2.16 -32.51
N PHE A 165 -11.17 3.28 -33.19
CA PHE A 165 -11.10 4.60 -32.55
C PHE A 165 -12.45 5.02 -31.93
N VAL A 166 -13.56 4.77 -32.63
CA VAL A 166 -14.92 5.04 -32.12
C VAL A 166 -15.22 4.18 -30.88
N ASP A 167 -14.85 2.90 -30.89
CA ASP A 167 -14.98 1.99 -29.74
C ASP A 167 -14.26 2.57 -28.51
N ALA A 168 -13.04 3.07 -28.69
CA ALA A 168 -12.23 3.63 -27.62
C ALA A 168 -12.79 4.98 -27.09
N VAL A 169 -13.32 5.83 -27.96
CA VAL A 169 -13.61 7.24 -27.62
C VAL A 169 -15.09 7.49 -27.29
N CYS A 170 -15.99 7.04 -28.16
CA CYS A 170 -17.43 7.26 -28.02
C CYS A 170 -18.10 6.11 -27.28
N GLY A 171 -17.61 4.89 -27.52
CA GLY A 171 -18.27 3.64 -27.15
C GLY A 171 -19.19 3.15 -28.25
N SER A 172 -19.00 1.90 -28.62
CA SER A 172 -19.94 1.13 -29.43
C SER A 172 -20.42 -0.08 -28.62
N PHE A 173 -21.48 -0.72 -29.11
CA PHE A 173 -22.03 -1.92 -28.48
C PHE A 173 -21.60 -3.17 -29.25
N PRO A 174 -21.45 -4.33 -28.57
CA PRO A 174 -21.29 -5.60 -29.26
C PRO A 174 -22.46 -5.87 -30.21
N VAL A 175 -22.19 -6.46 -31.37
CA VAL A 175 -23.21 -6.78 -32.38
C VAL A 175 -23.93 -8.10 -32.09
N GLU A 176 -23.29 -8.97 -31.32
CA GLU A 176 -23.75 -10.32 -30.99
C GLU A 176 -23.70 -10.56 -29.46
N GLY A 177 -24.33 -11.66 -29.04
CA GLY A 177 -24.41 -12.04 -27.63
C GLY A 177 -25.36 -11.18 -26.81
N TYR A 178 -25.37 -11.41 -25.50
CA TYR A 178 -26.20 -10.69 -24.55
C TYR A 178 -26.12 -9.17 -24.71
N PRO A 179 -24.93 -8.52 -24.74
CA PRO A 179 -24.86 -7.06 -24.65
C PRO A 179 -25.43 -6.31 -25.87
N ALA A 180 -25.73 -7.02 -26.97
CA ALA A 180 -26.25 -6.41 -28.20
C ALA A 180 -27.58 -5.66 -28.01
N HIS A 181 -28.42 -6.08 -27.05
CA HIS A 181 -29.68 -5.39 -26.77
C HIS A 181 -29.48 -3.97 -26.20
N HIS A 182 -28.35 -3.66 -25.56
CA HIS A 182 -28.09 -2.33 -24.98
C HIS A 182 -28.03 -1.22 -26.03
N ALA A 183 -27.69 -1.53 -27.28
CA ALA A 183 -27.73 -0.57 -28.37
C ALA A 183 -29.16 -0.07 -28.64
N ARG A 184 -30.14 -0.99 -28.60
CA ARG A 184 -31.56 -0.68 -28.75
C ARG A 184 -32.09 0.05 -27.52
N GLU A 185 -31.72 -0.38 -26.31
CA GLU A 185 -32.12 0.32 -25.08
C GLU A 185 -31.61 1.77 -25.05
N TYR A 186 -30.38 2.01 -25.52
CA TYR A 186 -29.82 3.34 -25.65
C TYR A 186 -30.62 4.21 -26.64
N GLN A 187 -31.01 3.64 -27.79
CA GLN A 187 -31.83 4.34 -28.78
C GLN A 187 -33.22 4.65 -28.24
N GLU A 188 -33.87 3.67 -27.61
CA GLU A 188 -35.21 3.81 -27.03
C GLU A 188 -35.23 4.81 -25.87
N ALA A 189 -34.18 4.87 -25.06
CA ALA A 189 -34.08 5.80 -23.94
C ALA A 189 -33.82 7.25 -24.39
N PHE A 190 -32.95 7.46 -25.39
CA PHE A 190 -32.40 8.79 -25.65
C PHE A 190 -32.71 9.38 -27.04
N ASP A 191 -33.20 8.60 -28.00
CA ASP A 191 -33.38 9.01 -29.40
C ASP A 191 -32.13 9.76 -29.95
N PRO A 192 -30.93 9.14 -29.90
CA PRO A 192 -29.68 9.82 -30.18
C PRO A 192 -29.54 10.17 -31.66
N ILE A 193 -28.95 11.34 -31.96
CA ILE A 193 -28.60 11.66 -33.34
C ILE A 193 -27.46 10.75 -33.82
N THR A 194 -27.50 10.31 -35.08
CA THR A 194 -26.39 9.57 -35.66
C THR A 194 -25.37 10.53 -36.26
N ILE A 195 -24.11 10.47 -35.81
CA ILE A 195 -23.00 11.22 -36.41
C ILE A 195 -21.99 10.24 -37.03
N LYS A 196 -21.44 10.58 -38.20
CA LYS A 196 -20.33 9.82 -38.80
C LYS A 196 -18.98 10.29 -38.24
N ALA A 197 -18.07 9.36 -37.99
CA ALA A 197 -16.70 9.63 -37.53
C ALA A 197 -15.89 10.36 -38.62
N THR A 198 -15.97 11.68 -38.63
CA THR A 198 -15.25 12.57 -39.56
C THR A 198 -14.67 13.74 -38.78
N PRO A 199 -13.63 14.42 -39.29
CA PRO A 199 -13.00 15.51 -38.56
C PRO A 199 -14.00 16.59 -38.10
N LYS A 200 -14.84 17.04 -39.03
CA LYS A 200 -15.85 18.09 -38.79
C LYS A 200 -16.87 17.69 -37.72
N ASN A 201 -17.38 16.46 -37.78
CA ASN A 201 -18.37 15.99 -36.81
C ASN A 201 -17.74 15.76 -35.44
N TRP A 202 -16.49 15.31 -35.39
CA TRP A 202 -15.77 15.14 -34.13
C TRP A 202 -15.49 16.49 -33.46
N GLU A 203 -15.06 17.50 -34.23
CA GLU A 203 -14.88 18.87 -33.73
C GLU A 203 -16.21 19.41 -33.17
N LYS A 204 -17.30 19.26 -33.94
CA LYS A 204 -18.64 19.64 -33.50
C LYS A 204 -19.02 18.94 -32.19
N ALA A 205 -18.79 17.62 -32.11
CA ALA A 205 -19.11 16.83 -30.93
C ALA A 205 -18.39 17.33 -29.67
N LEU A 206 -17.09 17.66 -29.79
CA LEU A 206 -16.30 18.20 -28.68
C LEU A 206 -16.76 19.60 -28.27
N ARG A 207 -16.96 20.52 -29.22
CA ARG A 207 -17.36 21.91 -28.94
C ARG A 207 -18.75 22.02 -28.35
N GLU A 208 -19.69 21.25 -28.85
CA GLU A 208 -21.07 21.28 -28.38
C GLU A 208 -21.30 20.36 -27.17
N GLY A 209 -20.30 19.56 -26.76
CA GLY A 209 -20.40 18.71 -25.57
C GLY A 209 -21.38 17.54 -25.76
N TYR A 210 -21.32 16.86 -26.90
CA TYR A 210 -22.17 15.71 -27.16
C TYR A 210 -21.86 14.54 -26.22
N ARG A 211 -22.91 13.86 -25.75
CA ARG A 211 -22.84 12.66 -24.92
C ARG A 211 -22.97 11.40 -25.76
N PHE A 212 -22.04 10.48 -25.58
CA PHE A 212 -21.96 9.16 -26.22
C PHE A 212 -22.12 8.02 -25.18
N PRO A 213 -22.30 6.75 -25.58
CA PRO A 213 -22.47 5.63 -24.66
C PRO A 213 -21.48 5.59 -23.48
N LEU A 214 -20.17 5.73 -23.72
CA LEU A 214 -19.17 5.73 -22.63
C LEU A 214 -19.35 6.88 -21.65
N SER A 215 -19.79 8.05 -22.11
CA SER A 215 -20.04 9.21 -21.25
C SER A 215 -21.32 9.04 -20.42
N MET A 216 -22.33 8.35 -20.96
CA MET A 216 -23.58 8.07 -20.23
C MET A 216 -23.32 7.11 -19.07
N GLY A 217 -22.44 6.13 -19.25
CA GLY A 217 -21.96 5.25 -18.19
C GLY A 217 -21.27 5.97 -17.02
N ARG A 218 -20.89 7.25 -17.15
CA ARG A 218 -20.29 8.06 -16.08
C ARG A 218 -21.31 8.74 -15.16
N HIS A 219 -22.60 8.61 -15.43
CA HIS A 219 -23.61 9.32 -14.67
C HIS A 219 -23.52 9.01 -13.16
N GLY A 220 -23.61 10.07 -12.35
CA GLY A 220 -23.50 10.00 -10.90
C GLY A 220 -22.11 9.62 -10.39
N LEU A 221 -21.07 9.72 -11.22
CA LEU A 221 -19.68 9.45 -10.82
C LEU A 221 -18.86 10.73 -10.80
N GLU A 222 -18.28 11.00 -9.65
CA GLU A 222 -17.25 12.02 -9.47
C GLU A 222 -15.87 11.37 -9.62
N ARG A 223 -14.98 12.12 -10.26
CA ARG A 223 -13.61 11.72 -10.48
C ARG A 223 -12.68 12.65 -9.73
N PHE A 224 -11.84 12.08 -8.88
CA PHE A 224 -10.78 12.79 -8.16
C PHE A 224 -9.40 12.28 -8.59
N GLY A 225 -8.38 13.14 -8.45
CA GLY A 225 -6.98 12.83 -8.75
C GLY A 225 -6.29 13.97 -9.50
N ARG A 226 -5.01 14.22 -9.21
CA ARG A 226 -4.24 15.33 -9.80
C ARG A 226 -3.64 15.01 -11.18
N GLY A 227 -3.63 13.74 -11.58
CA GLY A 227 -2.83 13.28 -12.72
C GLY A 227 -1.33 13.58 -12.55
N ALA A 228 -0.54 13.25 -13.58
CA ALA A 228 0.89 13.58 -13.59
C ALA A 228 1.08 15.06 -13.96
N GLY A 229 0.86 16.01 -13.02
CA GLY A 229 1.20 17.43 -13.20
C GLY A 229 0.29 18.45 -12.51
N LEU A 230 0.48 19.73 -12.86
CA LEU A 230 -0.26 20.90 -12.35
C LEU A 230 -1.68 21.08 -12.96
N GLY A 231 -2.27 20.02 -13.54
CA GLY A 231 -3.69 19.99 -13.93
C GLY A 231 -4.07 20.67 -15.26
N GLY A 232 -3.18 20.73 -16.26
CA GLY A 232 -3.54 21.16 -17.62
C GLY A 232 -4.12 20.01 -18.47
N PRO A 233 -4.98 20.28 -19.46
CA PRO A 233 -5.56 19.24 -20.32
C PRO A 233 -4.53 18.63 -21.27
N THR A 234 -4.80 17.42 -21.74
CA THR A 234 -3.94 16.67 -22.66
C THR A 234 -4.65 16.43 -23.98
N LEU A 235 -4.06 16.87 -25.09
CA LEU A 235 -4.40 16.42 -26.44
C LEU A 235 -3.60 15.14 -26.71
N PHE A 236 -4.27 13.98 -26.75
CA PHE A 236 -3.62 12.70 -27.03
C PHE A 236 -3.80 12.30 -28.49
N ILE A 237 -2.71 12.26 -29.25
CA ILE A 237 -2.72 11.95 -30.68
C ILE A 237 -2.45 10.45 -30.83
N ALA A 238 -3.47 9.71 -31.28
CA ALA A 238 -3.42 8.25 -31.48
C ALA A 238 -3.48 7.90 -32.97
N ASP A 239 -2.71 6.90 -33.40
CA ASP A 239 -2.94 6.27 -34.69
C ASP A 239 -4.11 5.26 -34.56
N PRO A 240 -5.26 5.50 -35.23
CA PRO A 240 -6.41 4.60 -35.12
C PRO A 240 -6.14 3.19 -35.70
N SER A 241 -5.09 3.01 -36.49
CA SER A 241 -4.69 1.70 -37.02
C SER A 241 -3.82 0.89 -36.04
N SER A 242 -3.27 1.53 -35.01
CA SER A 242 -2.50 0.89 -33.94
C SER A 242 -3.41 0.55 -32.77
N ILE A 243 -3.71 -0.73 -32.56
CA ILE A 243 -4.47 -1.15 -31.37
C ILE A 243 -3.73 -0.81 -30.06
N LEU A 244 -2.39 -0.78 -30.10
CA LEU A 244 -1.54 -0.42 -28.97
C LEU A 244 -1.78 1.02 -28.51
N ASP A 245 -1.98 1.95 -29.47
CA ASP A 245 -2.28 3.35 -29.18
C ASP A 245 -3.67 3.51 -28.55
N LEU A 246 -4.61 2.65 -28.94
CA LEU A 246 -5.97 2.65 -28.39
C LEU A 246 -5.99 2.09 -26.96
N ILE A 247 -5.14 1.11 -26.63
CA ILE A 247 -4.89 0.66 -25.25
C ILE A 247 -4.30 1.82 -24.42
N ASP A 248 -3.30 2.53 -24.96
CA ASP A 248 -2.69 3.68 -24.30
C ASP A 248 -3.69 4.80 -24.04
N LEU A 249 -4.47 5.17 -25.06
CA LEU A 249 -5.55 6.14 -24.95
C LEU A 249 -6.61 5.71 -23.93
N TRP A 250 -6.98 4.43 -23.93
CA TRP A 250 -7.92 3.88 -22.97
C TRP A 250 -7.42 4.04 -21.54
N ASN A 251 -6.22 3.56 -21.24
CA ASN A 251 -5.69 3.61 -19.90
C ASN A 251 -5.24 5.00 -19.45
N LEU A 252 -4.79 5.87 -20.37
CA LEU A 252 -4.35 7.24 -20.05
C LEU A 252 -5.47 8.02 -19.36
N ARG A 253 -6.71 7.85 -19.84
CA ARG A 253 -7.89 8.50 -19.24
C ARG A 253 -8.13 8.06 -17.80
N LEU A 254 -7.56 6.96 -17.32
CA LEU A 254 -7.76 6.43 -15.97
C LEU A 254 -6.86 7.08 -14.92
N PHE A 255 -5.87 7.86 -15.34
CA PHE A 255 -4.97 8.55 -14.40
C PHE A 255 -4.61 9.98 -14.83
N GLN A 256 -4.80 10.38 -16.10
CA GLN A 256 -4.76 11.79 -16.50
C GLN A 256 -6.17 12.39 -16.61
N PRO A 257 -6.43 13.56 -16.00
CA PRO A 257 -7.66 14.32 -16.24
C PRO A 257 -7.68 14.92 -17.66
N ASP A 258 -8.87 15.22 -18.17
CA ASP A 258 -9.08 16.03 -19.39
C ASP A 258 -8.29 15.60 -20.63
N VAL A 259 -8.23 14.29 -20.87
CA VAL A 259 -7.66 13.71 -22.09
C VAL A 259 -8.64 13.88 -23.26
N VAL A 260 -8.25 14.67 -24.25
CA VAL A 260 -8.99 14.85 -25.51
C VAL A 260 -8.31 14.01 -26.61
N PRO A 261 -8.97 12.96 -27.11
CA PRO A 261 -8.41 12.10 -28.15
C PRO A 261 -8.47 12.76 -29.53
N ILE A 262 -7.34 12.73 -30.22
CA ILE A 262 -7.18 13.21 -31.60
C ILE A 262 -6.76 12.04 -32.48
N ASN A 263 -7.56 11.74 -33.50
CA ASN A 263 -7.20 10.77 -34.53
C ASN A 263 -6.09 11.39 -35.40
N SER A 264 -4.93 10.75 -35.48
CA SER A 264 -3.76 11.26 -36.19
C SER A 264 -4.01 11.53 -37.69
N ARG A 265 -4.99 10.84 -38.29
CA ARG A 265 -5.40 11.04 -39.69
C ARG A 265 -6.20 12.32 -39.92
N TRP A 266 -6.71 12.93 -38.86
CA TRP A 266 -7.56 14.13 -38.92
C TRP A 266 -6.80 15.42 -38.59
N LEU A 267 -5.48 15.33 -38.37
CA LEU A 267 -4.68 16.38 -37.76
C LEU A 267 -4.70 17.71 -38.53
N ALA A 268 -4.47 17.69 -39.84
CA ALA A 268 -4.57 18.90 -40.67
C ALA A 268 -5.93 19.61 -40.56
N ALA A 269 -7.03 18.85 -40.50
CA ALA A 269 -8.38 19.41 -40.37
C ALA A 269 -8.66 19.91 -38.94
N PHE A 270 -8.03 19.29 -37.94
CA PHE A 270 -8.17 19.64 -36.52
C PHE A 270 -7.25 20.78 -36.06
N ALA A 271 -6.27 21.18 -36.86
CA ALA A 271 -5.29 22.21 -36.50
C ALA A 271 -5.91 23.52 -35.96
N PRO A 272 -7.02 24.05 -36.54
CA PRO A 272 -7.69 25.23 -35.97
C PRO A 272 -8.26 25.00 -34.57
N PHE A 273 -8.94 23.86 -34.36
CA PHE A 273 -9.47 23.47 -33.06
C PHE A 273 -8.36 23.32 -32.02
N MET A 274 -7.25 22.65 -32.37
CA MET A 274 -6.11 22.48 -31.46
C MET A 274 -5.51 23.82 -31.07
N SER A 275 -5.34 24.73 -32.03
CA SER A 275 -4.79 26.07 -31.80
C SER A 275 -5.65 26.87 -30.81
N GLU A 276 -6.97 26.85 -31.01
CA GLU A 276 -7.94 27.51 -30.14
C GLU A 276 -7.96 26.85 -28.74
N PHE A 277 -7.98 25.53 -28.67
CA PHE A 277 -7.97 24.77 -27.43
C PHE A 277 -6.73 25.07 -26.58
N ILE A 278 -5.54 25.06 -27.19
CA ILE A 278 -4.28 25.38 -26.52
C ILE A 278 -4.29 26.82 -26.02
N THR A 279 -4.71 27.77 -26.87
CA THR A 279 -4.75 29.19 -26.50
C THR A 279 -5.75 29.46 -25.37
N ALA A 280 -6.92 28.83 -25.39
CA ALA A 280 -7.95 28.97 -24.36
C ALA A 280 -7.51 28.42 -22.99
N ASN A 281 -6.66 27.38 -22.98
CA ASN A 281 -6.14 26.77 -21.77
C ASN A 281 -4.85 27.42 -21.27
N TYR A 282 -4.22 28.28 -22.06
CA TYR A 282 -3.05 29.05 -21.66
C TYR A 282 -3.46 30.24 -20.78
N ARG A 283 -3.66 29.95 -19.49
CA ARG A 283 -4.13 30.93 -18.49
C ARG A 283 -3.40 30.74 -17.16
N PRO A 284 -3.32 31.78 -16.29
CA PRO A 284 -2.72 31.64 -14.97
C PRO A 284 -3.43 30.56 -14.14
N LEU A 285 -2.67 29.83 -13.32
CA LEU A 285 -3.23 28.89 -12.35
C LEU A 285 -4.16 29.64 -11.37
N PRO A 286 -5.40 29.17 -11.13
CA PRO A 286 -6.33 29.84 -10.22
C PRO A 286 -5.73 30.05 -8.83
N GLY A 287 -5.80 31.28 -8.31
CA GLY A 287 -5.30 31.63 -6.97
C GLY A 287 -3.79 31.81 -6.84
N ASN A 288 -3.02 31.80 -7.94
CA ASN A 288 -1.57 31.97 -7.90
C ASN A 288 -1.12 33.41 -8.30
N PRO A 289 -0.59 34.22 -7.37
CA PRO A 289 -0.08 35.57 -7.67
C PRO A 289 1.26 35.57 -8.43
N ASN A 290 1.96 34.43 -8.55
CA ASN A 290 3.30 34.33 -9.12
C ASN A 290 3.33 34.03 -10.64
N GLY A 291 2.18 34.08 -11.33
CA GLY A 291 2.12 34.01 -12.80
C GLY A 291 2.42 32.64 -13.43
N VAL A 292 2.37 31.53 -12.69
CA VAL A 292 2.52 30.19 -13.29
C VAL A 292 1.33 29.91 -14.22
N MET A 293 1.62 29.69 -15.50
CA MET A 293 0.62 29.45 -16.53
C MET A 293 0.28 27.95 -16.61
N LEU A 294 -1.01 27.63 -16.68
CA LEU A 294 -1.48 26.36 -17.20
C LEU A 294 -1.08 26.27 -18.68
N ARG A 295 -0.65 25.07 -19.10
CA ARG A 295 -0.29 24.77 -20.48
C ARG A 295 -0.94 23.46 -20.90
N THR A 296 -1.22 23.33 -22.19
CA THR A 296 -1.76 22.08 -22.76
C THR A 296 -0.63 21.11 -23.07
N THR A 297 -0.78 19.86 -22.69
CA THR A 297 0.16 18.81 -23.11
C THR A 297 -0.31 18.23 -24.43
N VAL A 298 0.58 18.17 -25.43
CA VAL A 298 0.36 17.41 -26.66
C VAL A 298 1.16 16.12 -26.53
N GLU A 299 0.45 15.02 -26.27
CA GLU A 299 1.04 13.70 -26.05
C GLU A 299 0.81 12.83 -27.28
N PHE A 300 1.91 12.32 -27.86
CA PHE A 300 1.86 11.40 -28.99
C PHE A 300 1.89 9.96 -28.49
N ALA A 301 1.04 9.12 -29.07
CA ALA A 301 1.03 7.70 -28.77
C ALA A 301 2.34 7.02 -29.17
N ARG A 302 2.68 5.92 -28.48
CA ARG A 302 4.00 5.30 -28.57
C ARG A 302 4.33 4.69 -29.93
N SER A 303 3.33 4.36 -30.77
CA SER A 303 3.59 3.92 -32.15
C SER A 303 4.11 5.03 -33.06
N ILE A 304 3.91 6.30 -32.68
CA ILE A 304 4.30 7.46 -33.49
C ILE A 304 5.74 7.85 -33.13
N GLY A 305 6.68 7.42 -33.96
CA GLY A 305 8.10 7.76 -33.78
C GLY A 305 8.39 9.26 -33.83
N GLU A 306 9.48 9.69 -33.19
CA GLU A 306 9.88 11.09 -33.02
C GLU A 306 9.85 11.91 -34.32
N SER A 307 10.45 11.40 -35.40
CA SER A 307 10.44 12.08 -36.71
C SER A 307 9.03 12.31 -37.26
N ARG A 308 8.11 11.35 -37.04
CA ARG A 308 6.71 11.49 -37.48
C ARG A 308 5.95 12.46 -36.59
N ALA A 309 6.18 12.43 -35.28
CA ALA A 309 5.60 13.39 -34.35
C ALA A 309 6.03 14.82 -34.71
N HIS A 310 7.30 15.07 -35.05
CA HIS A 310 7.77 16.37 -35.54
C HIS A 310 7.06 16.83 -36.81
N ALA A 311 6.89 15.95 -37.80
CA ALA A 311 6.13 16.28 -39.00
C ALA A 311 4.67 16.62 -38.69
N MET A 312 4.04 15.88 -37.77
CA MET A 312 2.67 16.13 -37.31
C MET A 312 2.53 17.47 -36.57
N MET A 313 3.52 17.87 -35.78
CA MET A 313 3.50 19.18 -35.09
C MET A 313 3.49 20.35 -36.09
N GLU A 314 4.22 20.22 -37.20
CA GLU A 314 4.20 21.21 -38.29
C GLU A 314 2.87 21.18 -39.07
N GLU A 315 2.31 19.99 -39.34
CA GLU A 315 0.98 19.82 -39.96
C GLU A 315 -0.11 20.50 -39.13
N ALA A 316 -0.05 20.36 -37.80
CA ALA A 316 -0.94 21.00 -36.83
C ALA A 316 -0.61 22.49 -36.58
N LYS A 317 0.45 23.02 -37.20
CA LYS A 317 0.92 24.42 -37.07
C LYS A 317 1.20 24.84 -35.61
N LEU A 318 1.63 23.91 -34.76
CA LEU A 318 1.86 24.18 -33.34
C LEU A 318 3.03 25.15 -33.10
N SER A 319 3.98 25.23 -34.04
CA SER A 319 5.10 26.18 -34.04
C SER A 319 4.66 27.65 -34.11
N LYS A 320 3.42 27.92 -34.55
CA LYS A 320 2.84 29.28 -34.65
C LYS A 320 2.13 29.75 -33.37
N LEU A 321 2.01 28.88 -32.37
CA LEU A 321 1.30 29.19 -31.12
C LEU A 321 2.19 29.97 -30.14
N PRO A 322 1.59 30.68 -29.17
CA PRO A 322 2.36 31.44 -28.17
C PRO A 322 3.40 30.56 -27.47
N THR A 323 4.61 31.08 -27.28
CA THR A 323 5.71 30.35 -26.63
C THR A 323 5.32 29.91 -25.23
N GLY A 324 5.52 28.63 -24.92
CA GLY A 324 5.19 28.05 -23.62
C GLY A 324 3.72 27.70 -23.41
N SER A 325 2.83 27.97 -24.38
CA SER A 325 1.40 27.62 -24.28
C SER A 325 1.12 26.11 -24.29
N TRP A 326 2.05 25.33 -24.82
CA TRP A 326 1.96 23.88 -24.87
C TRP A 326 3.32 23.20 -24.63
N SER A 327 3.29 21.91 -24.32
CA SER A 327 4.48 21.06 -24.23
C SER A 327 4.28 19.76 -24.99
N CYS A 328 5.32 19.33 -25.71
CA CYS A 328 5.35 18.05 -26.39
C CYS A 328 5.73 16.93 -25.42
N LYS A 329 5.04 15.80 -25.51
CA LYS A 329 5.36 14.57 -24.79
C LYS A 329 5.38 13.39 -25.77
N LEU A 330 6.56 12.77 -25.90
CA LEU A 330 6.82 11.66 -26.83
C LEU A 330 6.96 10.30 -26.11
N TRP A 331 6.58 10.23 -24.85
CA TRP A 331 6.67 9.03 -24.03
C TRP A 331 5.37 8.83 -23.26
N TYR A 332 5.07 7.58 -22.94
CA TYR A 332 3.95 7.26 -22.06
C TYR A 332 4.37 7.37 -20.59
N GLN A 333 3.43 7.70 -19.72
CA GLN A 333 3.71 7.73 -18.28
C GLN A 333 3.99 6.31 -17.77
N ARG A 334 5.13 6.12 -17.10
CA ARG A 334 5.57 4.80 -16.60
C ARG A 334 4.80 4.38 -15.35
N ILE A 335 3.53 4.06 -15.52
CA ILE A 335 2.63 3.67 -14.42
C ILE A 335 2.98 2.28 -13.83
N TRP A 336 3.78 1.49 -14.53
CA TRP A 336 4.29 0.19 -14.07
C TRP A 336 5.51 0.31 -13.16
N GLU A 337 6.11 1.50 -13.05
CA GLU A 337 7.20 1.81 -12.13
C GLU A 337 6.64 2.50 -10.88
N GLU A 338 7.22 2.18 -9.72
CA GLU A 338 6.89 2.87 -8.48
C GLU A 338 7.93 3.95 -8.22
N ASN A 339 7.46 5.18 -8.12
CA ASN A 339 8.32 6.30 -7.81
C ASN A 339 8.36 6.49 -6.29
N LEU A 340 9.58 6.46 -5.75
CA LEU A 340 9.85 6.52 -4.32
C LEU A 340 10.13 7.95 -3.83
N SER A 341 10.14 8.92 -4.74
CA SER A 341 10.45 10.32 -4.47
C SER A 341 9.20 11.18 -4.41
N ASP A 342 9.01 11.88 -3.29
CA ASP A 342 7.94 12.88 -3.12
C ASP A 342 8.20 14.18 -3.92
N VAL A 343 9.42 14.38 -4.42
CA VAL A 343 9.81 15.57 -5.19
C VAL A 343 9.17 15.58 -6.59
N VAL A 344 8.83 14.41 -7.12
CA VAL A 344 8.22 14.26 -8.45
C VAL A 344 6.79 13.78 -8.27
N ILE A 345 5.82 14.58 -8.72
CA ILE A 345 4.40 14.18 -8.73
C ILE A 345 4.28 12.92 -9.58
N SER A 346 4.02 11.82 -8.89
CA SER A 346 3.85 10.52 -9.51
C SER A 346 2.42 10.37 -9.99
N PRO A 347 2.19 9.66 -11.11
CA PRO A 347 0.83 9.37 -11.53
C PRO A 347 0.14 8.60 -10.42
N THR A 348 -1.06 9.03 -10.06
CA THR A 348 -1.98 8.24 -9.25
C THR A 348 -3.14 7.84 -10.13
N ARG A 349 -3.67 6.64 -9.91
CA ARG A 349 -4.96 6.25 -10.48
C ARG A 349 -6.02 7.29 -10.09
N ALA A 350 -6.98 7.53 -10.98
CA ALA A 350 -8.16 8.33 -10.65
C ALA A 350 -9.05 7.60 -9.63
N ARG A 351 -9.49 8.34 -8.62
CA ARG A 351 -10.48 7.88 -7.64
C ARG A 351 -11.86 8.15 -8.20
N ILE A 352 -12.68 7.11 -8.30
CA ILE A 352 -14.05 7.19 -8.80
C ILE A 352 -14.99 6.99 -7.63
N ILE A 353 -15.88 7.95 -7.38
CA ILE A 353 -16.80 7.94 -6.24
C ILE A 353 -18.20 8.28 -6.74
N ALA A 354 -19.19 7.49 -6.37
CA ALA A 354 -20.60 7.79 -6.62
C ALA A 354 -21.29 8.40 -5.39
N ARG A 355 -20.90 7.95 -4.20
CA ARG A 355 -21.39 8.43 -2.91
C ARG A 355 -20.34 8.15 -1.84
N SER A 356 -20.24 8.99 -0.82
CA SER A 356 -19.43 8.74 0.38
C SER A 356 -20.23 9.08 1.62
N GLU A 357 -20.10 8.28 2.68
CA GLU A 357 -20.70 8.51 3.99
C GLU A 357 -19.67 8.30 5.10
N SER A 358 -19.68 9.16 6.12
CA SER A 358 -18.90 8.96 7.35
C SER A 358 -19.71 8.14 8.34
N LEU A 359 -19.11 7.09 8.89
CA LEU A 359 -19.73 6.17 9.83
C LEU A 359 -19.09 6.30 11.20
N ASP A 360 -19.93 6.21 12.25
CA ASP A 360 -19.50 5.97 13.62
C ASP A 360 -19.97 4.57 14.03
N LEU A 361 -19.04 3.62 14.09
CA LEU A 361 -19.32 2.20 14.22
C LEU A 361 -19.22 1.79 15.69
N ALA A 362 -20.35 1.49 16.31
CA ALA A 362 -20.37 0.94 17.66
C ALA A 362 -19.74 -0.46 17.70
N ILE A 363 -18.73 -0.65 18.55
CA ILE A 363 -18.11 -1.96 18.75
C ILE A 363 -19.00 -2.77 19.69
N THR A 364 -19.45 -3.92 19.21
CA THR A 364 -20.02 -4.95 20.06
C THR A 364 -18.89 -5.84 20.54
N ASP A 365 -18.54 -5.71 21.83
CA ASP A 365 -17.49 -6.48 22.48
C ASP A 365 -18.13 -7.58 23.34
N THR A 366 -17.88 -8.83 22.97
CA THR A 366 -18.28 -10.01 23.75
C THR A 366 -17.03 -10.77 24.15
N GLU A 367 -17.12 -11.67 25.13
CA GLU A 367 -15.98 -12.51 25.53
C GLU A 367 -15.35 -13.30 24.38
N ARG A 368 -16.09 -13.51 23.28
CA ARG A 368 -15.66 -14.33 22.13
C ARG A 368 -15.25 -13.53 20.91
N GLU A 369 -15.93 -12.42 20.62
CA GLU A 369 -15.70 -11.64 19.39
C GLU A 369 -15.99 -10.15 19.57
N ARG A 370 -15.20 -9.35 18.85
CA ARG A 370 -15.44 -7.93 18.60
C ARG A 370 -16.02 -7.77 17.22
N SER A 371 -17.15 -7.09 17.09
CA SER A 371 -17.78 -6.90 15.79
C SER A 371 -18.40 -5.53 15.60
N VAL A 372 -18.55 -5.14 14.33
CA VAL A 372 -19.26 -3.94 13.89
C VAL A 372 -20.26 -4.29 12.81
N ARG A 373 -21.31 -3.45 12.72
CA ARG A 373 -22.38 -3.59 11.73
C ARG A 373 -22.66 -2.24 11.10
N PHE A 374 -22.91 -2.23 9.80
CA PHE A 374 -23.31 -1.02 9.09
C PHE A 374 -24.09 -1.39 7.82
N ARG A 375 -24.79 -0.41 7.25
CA ARG A 375 -25.50 -0.58 5.99
C ARG A 375 -24.58 -0.18 4.83
N GLY A 376 -24.43 -1.06 3.84
CA GLY A 376 -23.73 -0.78 2.60
C GLY A 376 -24.45 0.27 1.76
N LEU A 377 -23.69 0.94 0.88
CA LEU A 377 -24.24 1.92 -0.06
C LEU A 377 -24.59 1.25 -1.38
N SER A 378 -25.63 1.76 -2.05
CA SER A 378 -26.06 1.28 -3.36
C SER A 378 -26.36 2.45 -4.32
N PRO A 379 -26.22 2.26 -5.63
CA PRO A 379 -26.68 3.24 -6.61
C PRO A 379 -28.21 3.35 -6.57
N ASP A 380 -28.76 4.57 -6.62
CA ASP A 380 -30.22 4.79 -6.51
C ASP A 380 -31.03 4.10 -7.62
N PHE A 381 -30.40 3.87 -8.77
CA PHE A 381 -30.99 3.21 -9.93
C PHE A 381 -30.70 1.69 -9.98
N ALA A 382 -30.02 1.14 -8.97
CA ALA A 382 -29.72 -0.28 -8.94
C ALA A 382 -31.02 -1.11 -8.78
N PRO A 383 -31.28 -2.10 -9.65
CA PRO A 383 -32.44 -2.97 -9.50
C PRO A 383 -32.32 -3.86 -8.27
N GLU A 384 -33.45 -4.20 -7.66
CA GLU A 384 -33.53 -5.09 -6.48
C GLU A 384 -33.13 -6.54 -6.81
N PHE A 385 -33.35 -6.99 -8.05
CA PHE A 385 -33.13 -8.38 -8.46
C PHE A 385 -31.65 -8.72 -8.76
N ARG A 386 -31.34 -10.01 -8.60
CA ARG A 386 -30.01 -10.62 -8.51
C ARG A 386 -29.34 -10.83 -9.88
N SER A 387 -28.03 -10.61 -9.96
CA SER A 387 -27.24 -11.02 -11.14
C SER A 387 -25.78 -11.40 -10.88
N SER A 388 -25.06 -10.62 -10.07
CA SER A 388 -23.61 -10.76 -9.86
C SER A 388 -23.23 -10.46 -8.41
N SER A 389 -22.23 -11.15 -7.89
CA SER A 389 -21.60 -10.95 -6.57
C SER A 389 -20.74 -9.68 -6.51
N ALA A 390 -20.46 -9.04 -7.65
CA ALA A 390 -19.68 -7.80 -7.75
C ALA A 390 -20.32 -6.79 -8.73
N ARG A 391 -21.57 -6.39 -8.47
CA ARG A 391 -22.30 -5.39 -9.30
C ARG A 391 -21.70 -3.99 -9.15
N TRP A 392 -21.38 -3.64 -7.91
CA TRP A 392 -20.61 -2.48 -7.51
C TRP A 392 -19.78 -2.87 -6.28
N VAL A 393 -19.01 -1.93 -5.75
CA VAL A 393 -18.29 -2.15 -4.50
C VAL A 393 -18.58 -1.04 -3.51
N ASN A 394 -18.53 -1.41 -2.23
CA ASN A 394 -18.31 -0.45 -1.15
C ASN A 394 -16.86 -0.53 -0.70
N VAL A 395 -16.23 0.61 -0.45
CA VAL A 395 -14.88 0.70 0.09
C VAL A 395 -14.96 1.26 1.49
N LEU A 396 -14.57 0.47 2.48
CA LEU A 396 -14.51 0.85 3.88
C LEU A 396 -13.07 1.25 4.25
N GLN A 397 -12.90 2.48 4.73
CA GLN A 397 -11.63 2.98 5.23
C GLN A 397 -11.80 3.46 6.66
N PHE A 398 -11.17 2.77 7.61
CA PHE A 398 -11.22 3.18 9.02
C PHE A 398 -10.38 4.44 9.24
N LYS A 399 -10.85 5.31 10.15
CA LYS A 399 -10.12 6.50 10.61
C LYS A 399 -9.59 6.20 12.01
N SER A 400 -8.30 5.90 12.12
CA SER A 400 -7.65 5.68 13.41
C SER A 400 -7.23 7.01 14.02
N TYR A 401 -7.91 7.44 15.09
CA TYR A 401 -7.51 8.60 15.90
C TYR A 401 -6.63 8.22 17.09
N GLY A 402 -5.90 7.11 16.99
CA GLY A 402 -5.12 6.54 18.09
C GLY A 402 -5.96 5.81 19.15
N ALA A 403 -7.29 5.86 19.05
CA ALA A 403 -8.18 4.96 19.76
C ALA A 403 -8.12 3.57 19.13
N HIS A 404 -8.15 2.52 19.95
CA HIS A 404 -8.11 1.12 19.50
C HIS A 404 -6.86 0.73 18.70
N SER A 405 -5.67 1.19 19.12
CA SER A 405 -4.39 0.89 18.45
C SER A 405 -4.09 -0.60 18.35
N GLU A 406 -4.72 -1.43 19.17
CA GLU A 406 -4.60 -2.90 19.12
C GLU A 406 -5.27 -3.53 17.89
N LEU A 407 -6.21 -2.85 17.23
CA LEU A 407 -7.00 -3.40 16.14
C LEU A 407 -6.32 -3.23 14.77
N ALA A 408 -6.47 -4.26 13.92
CA ALA A 408 -6.02 -4.21 12.54
C ALA A 408 -7.04 -3.46 11.66
N LEU A 409 -6.93 -2.14 11.63
CA LEU A 409 -7.83 -1.26 10.88
C LEU A 409 -7.38 -1.00 9.42
N SER A 410 -6.24 -1.55 9.03
CA SER A 410 -5.73 -1.55 7.65
C SER A 410 -5.10 -2.89 7.32
N LEU A 411 -5.11 -3.27 6.05
CA LEU A 411 -4.52 -4.51 5.56
C LEU A 411 -3.52 -4.18 4.43
N PRO A 412 -2.43 -4.95 4.28
CA PRO A 412 -1.54 -4.80 3.14
C PRO A 412 -2.32 -5.10 1.87
N THR A 413 -1.97 -4.38 0.82
CA THR A 413 -2.54 -4.66 -0.50
C THR A 413 -2.00 -5.99 -0.98
N ASP A 414 -2.88 -6.94 -1.27
CA ASP A 414 -2.51 -8.25 -1.78
C ASP A 414 -3.33 -8.57 -3.04
N PHE A 415 -2.64 -8.63 -4.18
CA PHE A 415 -3.24 -8.96 -5.47
C PHE A 415 -3.25 -10.46 -5.76
N GLN A 416 -2.50 -11.25 -5.00
CA GLN A 416 -2.38 -12.70 -5.15
C GLN A 416 -2.81 -13.45 -3.88
N PRO A 417 -3.89 -13.05 -3.17
CA PRO A 417 -4.21 -13.68 -1.90
C PRO A 417 -4.48 -15.16 -2.13
N VAL A 418 -3.70 -16.02 -1.45
CA VAL A 418 -3.96 -17.46 -1.43
C VAL A 418 -5.27 -17.73 -0.68
N ARG A 419 -5.61 -16.87 0.29
CA ARG A 419 -6.88 -16.84 1.03
C ARG A 419 -7.23 -15.40 1.41
N THR A 420 -8.52 -15.08 1.50
CA THR A 420 -8.97 -13.77 2.01
C THR A 420 -9.14 -13.79 3.52
N TYR A 421 -8.93 -12.65 4.17
CA TYR A 421 -9.24 -12.45 5.58
C TYR A 421 -10.73 -12.74 5.84
N LYS A 422 -11.01 -13.73 6.69
CA LYS A 422 -12.39 -14.14 7.05
C LYS A 422 -12.99 -13.21 8.12
N LEU A 423 -13.01 -11.91 7.84
CA LEU A 423 -13.53 -10.89 8.76
C LEU A 423 -14.97 -10.48 8.43
N ARG A 424 -15.45 -10.75 7.21
CA ARG A 424 -16.79 -10.40 6.74
C ARG A 424 -17.71 -11.61 6.78
N SER A 425 -18.94 -11.43 7.27
CA SER A 425 -19.97 -12.47 7.18
C SER A 425 -20.60 -12.49 5.78
N GLY A 426 -20.28 -13.51 5.00
CA GLY A 426 -20.73 -13.60 3.60
C GLY A 426 -19.88 -12.75 2.66
N GLY A 427 -19.39 -13.37 1.59
CA GLY A 427 -18.49 -12.75 0.63
C GLY A 427 -17.08 -12.41 1.15
N VAL A 428 -16.25 -11.87 0.26
CA VAL A 428 -14.84 -11.56 0.54
C VAL A 428 -14.59 -10.12 0.94
N ILE A 429 -13.39 -9.89 1.48
CA ILE A 429 -12.73 -8.58 1.56
C ILE A 429 -11.53 -8.62 0.62
N LEU A 430 -11.47 -7.66 -0.29
CA LEU A 430 -10.26 -7.40 -1.10
C LEU A 430 -9.54 -6.19 -0.50
N ALA A 431 -8.24 -6.31 -0.20
CA ALA A 431 -7.45 -5.21 0.33
C ALA A 431 -6.80 -4.42 -0.81
N SER A 432 -6.91 -3.09 -0.77
CA SER A 432 -6.28 -2.17 -1.74
C SER A 432 -5.80 -0.90 -1.06
N ARG A 433 -5.09 -0.03 -1.79
CA ARG A 433 -4.72 1.32 -1.30
C ARG A 433 -5.93 2.21 -1.00
N GLU A 434 -7.11 1.90 -1.52
CA GLU A 434 -8.36 2.60 -1.19
C GLU A 434 -8.90 2.23 0.20
N GLY A 435 -8.51 1.08 0.74
CA GLY A 435 -9.09 0.47 1.93
C GLY A 435 -9.65 -0.93 1.66
N TRP A 436 -10.63 -1.34 2.47
CA TRP A 436 -11.28 -2.65 2.38
C TRP A 436 -12.37 -2.59 1.32
N VAL A 437 -12.17 -3.30 0.20
CA VAL A 437 -13.11 -3.35 -0.92
C VAL A 437 -14.06 -4.53 -0.71
N LEU A 438 -15.35 -4.21 -0.71
CA LEU A 438 -16.46 -5.09 -0.40
C LEU A 438 -17.34 -5.23 -1.64
N PRO A 439 -17.20 -6.31 -2.43
CA PRO A 439 -18.11 -6.60 -3.52
C PRO A 439 -19.55 -6.68 -3.04
N GLN A 440 -20.43 -5.97 -3.73
CA GLN A 440 -21.84 -5.84 -3.39
C GLN A 440 -22.73 -6.53 -4.43
N ARG A 441 -23.69 -7.28 -3.91
CA ARG A 441 -24.73 -7.95 -4.69
C ARG A 441 -26.12 -7.35 -4.47
N TYR A 442 -26.40 -6.98 -3.22
CA TYR A 442 -27.70 -6.53 -2.76
C TYR A 442 -27.69 -5.05 -2.48
N ARG A 443 -28.80 -4.40 -2.81
CA ARG A 443 -29.07 -3.02 -2.41
C ARG A 443 -29.18 -2.95 -0.89
N ASP A 444 -28.55 -1.93 -0.31
CA ASP A 444 -28.66 -1.57 1.11
C ASP A 444 -28.38 -2.74 2.07
N HIS A 445 -27.43 -3.61 1.70
CA HIS A 445 -27.05 -4.80 2.45
C HIS A 445 -26.53 -4.43 3.85
N MET A 446 -26.95 -5.17 4.87
CA MET A 446 -26.39 -5.02 6.21
C MET A 446 -25.10 -5.85 6.30
N GLU A 447 -23.99 -5.15 6.43
CA GLU A 447 -22.68 -5.75 6.60
C GLU A 447 -22.42 -6.11 8.07
N PHE A 448 -21.75 -7.24 8.28
CA PHE A 448 -21.27 -7.69 9.58
C PHE A 448 -19.77 -8.00 9.49
N PHE A 449 -18.98 -7.34 10.34
CA PHE A 449 -17.53 -7.52 10.40
C PHE A 449 -17.07 -7.94 11.79
N THR A 450 -16.27 -8.99 11.85
CA THR A 450 -15.45 -9.33 13.01
C THR A 450 -14.14 -8.56 12.91
N LEU A 451 -13.77 -7.86 13.98
CA LEU A 451 -12.53 -7.10 14.08
C LEU A 451 -11.45 -8.02 14.67
N CYS A 452 -10.24 -7.95 14.11
CA CYS A 452 -9.07 -8.66 14.62
C CYS A 452 -8.01 -7.67 15.14
N THR A 453 -7.13 -8.19 15.98
CA THR A 453 -5.95 -7.46 16.46
C THR A 453 -4.85 -7.44 15.41
N GLY A 454 -3.89 -6.51 15.54
CA GLY A 454 -2.72 -6.47 14.66
C GLY A 454 -1.92 -7.77 14.65
N ARG A 455 -1.78 -8.41 15.81
CA ARG A 455 -1.16 -9.74 15.95
C ARG A 455 -1.88 -10.80 15.13
N GLU A 456 -3.20 -10.88 15.23
CA GLU A 456 -3.99 -11.86 14.47
C GLU A 456 -3.88 -11.63 12.96
N ALA A 457 -3.96 -10.37 12.51
CA ALA A 457 -3.85 -10.03 11.10
C ALA A 457 -2.46 -10.36 10.52
N ILE A 458 -1.38 -9.97 11.21
CA ILE A 458 -0.01 -10.21 10.74
C ILE A 458 0.34 -11.71 10.79
N THR A 459 -0.08 -12.43 11.83
CA THR A 459 0.17 -13.89 11.91
C THR A 459 -0.59 -14.66 10.84
N ASP A 460 -1.83 -14.29 10.52
CA ASP A 460 -2.56 -14.89 9.40
C ASP A 460 -1.90 -14.56 8.05
N TRP A 461 -1.46 -13.31 7.86
CA TRP A 461 -0.72 -12.91 6.66
C TRP A 461 0.59 -13.69 6.48
N LEU A 462 1.39 -13.84 7.54
CA LEU A 462 2.62 -14.65 7.52
C LEU A 462 2.33 -16.12 7.17
N LYS A 463 1.23 -16.67 7.70
CA LYS A 463 0.78 -18.03 7.39
C LYS A 463 0.42 -18.21 5.92
N GLN A 464 -0.21 -17.20 5.31
CA GLN A 464 -0.50 -17.21 3.87
C GLN A 464 0.79 -17.22 3.02
N HIS A 465 1.90 -16.74 3.57
CA HIS A 465 3.25 -16.78 2.96
C HIS A 465 4.09 -18.00 3.41
N GLY A 466 3.44 -19.02 3.99
CA GLY A 466 4.08 -20.27 4.39
C GLY A 466 4.96 -20.15 5.65
N ILE A 467 4.73 -19.14 6.51
CA ILE A 467 5.45 -18.95 7.76
C ILE A 467 4.50 -19.15 8.93
N THR A 468 4.84 -20.06 9.85
CA THR A 468 4.10 -20.18 11.12
C THR A 468 4.69 -19.19 12.12
N ALA A 469 3.86 -18.28 12.62
CA ALA A 469 4.28 -17.24 13.55
C ALA A 469 3.57 -17.40 14.91
N ASN A 470 4.33 -17.43 15.99
CA ASN A 470 3.83 -17.46 17.37
C ASN A 470 4.40 -16.29 18.16
N ILE A 471 3.67 -15.80 19.16
CA ILE A 471 4.19 -14.73 20.02
C ILE A 471 5.34 -15.22 20.91
N SER A 472 6.48 -14.55 20.83
CA SER A 472 7.67 -14.88 21.63
C SER A 472 7.48 -14.51 23.10
N LYS A 473 8.39 -14.97 23.98
CA LYS A 473 8.33 -14.62 25.41
C LYS A 473 8.46 -13.10 25.62
N ALA A 474 9.44 -12.48 24.97
CA ALA A 474 9.63 -11.03 24.98
C ALA A 474 8.42 -10.31 24.36
N GLY A 475 7.86 -10.86 23.27
CA GLY A 475 6.63 -10.36 22.64
C GLY A 475 5.44 -10.28 23.60
N ARG A 476 5.23 -11.32 24.43
CA ARG A 476 4.17 -11.31 25.46
C ARG A 476 4.41 -10.21 26.50
N VAL A 477 5.65 -10.03 26.95
CA VAL A 477 5.98 -8.95 27.91
C VAL A 477 5.68 -7.59 27.28
N ALA A 478 6.09 -7.37 26.04
CA ALA A 478 5.80 -6.14 25.31
C ALA A 478 4.29 -5.90 25.10
N GLU A 479 3.50 -6.91 24.76
CA GLU A 479 2.04 -6.81 24.66
C GLU A 479 1.41 -6.39 26.01
N GLN A 480 1.90 -6.94 27.12
CA GLN A 480 1.46 -6.55 28.47
C GLN A 480 1.88 -5.12 28.83
N VAL A 481 3.10 -4.68 28.46
CA VAL A 481 3.54 -3.30 28.64
C VAL A 481 2.62 -2.35 27.88
N ILE A 482 2.32 -2.63 26.60
CA ILE A 482 1.43 -1.80 25.78
C ILE A 482 0.02 -1.75 26.37
N GLY A 483 -0.50 -2.90 26.81
CA GLY A 483 -1.80 -2.99 27.48
C GLY A 483 -1.88 -2.14 28.74
N ALA A 484 -0.86 -2.20 29.61
CA ALA A 484 -0.78 -1.38 30.82
C ALA A 484 -0.70 0.13 30.52
N LEU A 485 0.00 0.50 29.44
CA LEU A 485 0.08 1.87 28.95
C LEU A 485 -1.22 2.37 28.29
N LYS A 486 -2.21 1.49 28.07
CA LYS A 486 -3.46 1.74 27.35
C LYS A 486 -3.21 2.14 25.89
N GLY A 487 -2.32 1.41 25.21
CA GLY A 487 -1.97 1.59 23.80
C GLY A 487 -0.66 2.36 23.57
N LEU A 488 -0.28 2.54 22.30
CA LEU A 488 1.01 3.13 21.91
C LEU A 488 1.16 4.61 22.33
N HIS A 489 0.05 5.35 22.51
CA HIS A 489 0.10 6.73 23.00
C HIS A 489 0.64 6.83 24.44
N GLY A 490 0.33 5.85 25.28
CA GLY A 490 0.88 5.77 26.63
C GLY A 490 2.40 5.56 26.66
N GLY A 491 3.00 5.09 25.56
CA GLY A 491 4.45 4.97 25.39
C GLY A 491 5.24 6.25 25.68
N ARG A 492 4.61 7.43 25.59
CA ARG A 492 5.22 8.72 25.99
C ARG A 492 5.74 8.72 27.44
N LEU A 493 5.15 7.91 28.33
CA LEU A 493 5.62 7.77 29.72
C LEU A 493 7.00 7.13 29.79
N LEU A 494 7.30 6.24 28.84
CA LEU A 494 8.59 5.56 28.72
C LEU A 494 9.61 6.34 27.87
N ALA A 495 9.17 7.37 27.15
CA ALA A 495 10.01 8.16 26.24
C ALA A 495 10.95 9.14 26.97
N ASP A 496 11.68 8.64 27.96
CA ASP A 496 12.75 9.36 28.66
C ASP A 496 13.78 8.36 29.21
N ARG A 497 15.06 8.66 28.99
CA ARG A 497 16.17 7.77 29.34
C ARG A 497 16.28 7.53 30.84
N ASP A 498 16.12 8.58 31.63
CA ASP A 498 16.24 8.48 33.09
C ASP A 498 15.07 7.68 33.68
N THR A 499 13.88 7.80 33.09
CA THR A 499 12.71 6.99 33.45
C THR A 499 12.96 5.50 33.22
N ILE A 500 13.45 5.09 32.03
CA ILE A 500 13.74 3.66 31.77
C ILE A 500 14.79 3.13 32.75
N LYS A 501 15.87 3.87 32.98
CA LYS A 501 16.91 3.48 33.94
C LYS A 501 16.37 3.40 35.38
N MET A 502 15.43 4.26 35.75
CA MET A 502 14.77 4.22 37.06
C MET A 502 13.89 2.97 37.20
N LEU A 503 13.14 2.61 36.16
CA LEU A 503 12.31 1.40 36.14
C LEU A 503 13.17 0.14 36.25
N GLU A 504 14.24 0.04 35.46
CA GLU A 504 15.17 -1.09 35.49
C GLU A 504 15.84 -1.27 36.86
N ARG A 505 16.19 -0.18 37.54
CA ARG A 505 16.74 -0.25 38.91
C ARG A 505 15.79 -0.86 39.93
N MET A 506 14.48 -0.80 39.68
CA MET A 506 13.45 -1.38 40.55
C MET A 506 12.99 -2.77 40.10
N ALA A 507 13.26 -3.15 38.85
CA ALA A 507 12.96 -4.48 38.34
C ALA A 507 13.70 -5.56 39.14
N LYS A 508 13.25 -6.80 38.99
CA LYS A 508 13.92 -7.95 39.58
C LYS A 508 15.36 -8.01 39.08
N SER A 509 16.30 -8.36 39.96
CA SER A 509 17.66 -8.68 39.51
C SER A 509 17.81 -10.18 39.42
N VAL A 510 18.28 -10.65 38.27
CA VAL A 510 18.51 -12.06 38.00
C VAL A 510 19.99 -12.32 37.81
N ARG A 511 20.53 -13.30 38.54
CA ARG A 511 21.91 -13.76 38.36
C ARG A 511 21.86 -15.12 37.67
N ARG A 512 22.34 -15.17 36.43
CA ARG A 512 22.48 -16.41 35.65
C ARG A 512 23.89 -16.95 35.83
N TYR A 513 24.01 -18.20 36.25
CA TYR A 513 25.27 -18.91 36.39
C TYR A 513 25.61 -19.69 35.10
N PRO A 514 26.89 -19.96 34.80
CA PRO A 514 27.32 -20.64 33.57
C PRO A 514 26.76 -22.07 33.38
N ASP A 515 26.28 -22.68 34.46
CA ASP A 515 25.65 -24.00 34.50
C ASP A 515 24.14 -23.98 34.21
N GLY A 516 23.58 -22.80 33.90
CA GLY A 516 22.16 -22.60 33.63
C GLY A 516 21.31 -22.29 34.87
N THR A 517 21.91 -22.23 36.06
CA THR A 517 21.18 -21.90 37.29
C THR A 517 20.82 -20.41 37.33
N VAL A 518 19.61 -20.09 37.77
CA VAL A 518 19.09 -18.72 37.80
C VAL A 518 18.68 -18.35 39.23
N GLU A 519 19.36 -17.37 39.83
CA GLU A 519 18.98 -16.79 41.13
C GLU A 519 18.22 -15.47 40.92
N GLU A 520 16.96 -15.41 41.34
CA GLU A 520 16.17 -14.17 41.36
C GLU A 520 16.22 -13.52 42.74
N TYR A 521 16.55 -12.23 42.78
CA TYR A 521 16.51 -11.42 44.00
C TYR A 521 15.24 -10.57 44.02
N GLN A 522 14.71 -10.29 45.23
CA GLN A 522 13.48 -9.52 45.43
C GLN A 522 13.52 -8.13 44.78
N ASP A 523 12.35 -7.67 44.33
CA ASP A 523 12.15 -6.36 43.72
C ASP A 523 12.67 -5.22 44.61
N ARG A 524 13.23 -4.21 43.94
CA ARG A 524 13.84 -3.07 44.61
C ARG A 524 12.87 -1.90 44.64
N THR A 525 13.03 -1.04 45.63
CA THR A 525 12.14 0.10 45.85
C THR A 525 12.93 1.40 45.78
N VAL A 526 12.29 2.45 45.28
CA VAL A 526 12.90 3.79 45.16
C VAL A 526 12.07 4.80 45.93
N ALA A 527 12.74 5.73 46.63
CA ALA A 527 12.08 6.77 47.40
C ALA A 527 11.15 7.65 46.53
N ALA A 528 9.97 8.00 47.07
CA ALA A 528 9.00 8.84 46.36
C ALA A 528 9.57 10.21 45.94
N THR A 529 10.52 10.75 46.72
CA THR A 529 11.23 12.01 46.39
C THR A 529 12.06 11.91 45.11
N ALA A 530 12.67 10.76 44.82
CA ALA A 530 13.45 10.57 43.60
C ALA A 530 12.54 10.56 42.35
N TRP A 531 11.37 9.91 42.46
CA TRP A 531 10.35 9.97 41.41
C TRP A 531 9.81 11.39 41.22
N THR A 532 9.52 12.09 42.31
CA THR A 532 9.04 13.49 42.26
C THR A 532 10.05 14.40 41.56
N ALA A 533 11.35 14.24 41.87
CA ALA A 533 12.42 14.98 41.21
C ALA A 533 12.53 14.67 39.72
N LEU A 534 12.40 13.39 39.33
CA LEU A 534 12.41 12.97 37.92
C LEU A 534 11.24 13.59 37.14
N ILE A 535 10.01 13.51 37.69
CA ILE A 535 8.83 14.10 37.04
C ILE A 535 8.95 15.62 36.95
N ALA A 536 9.46 16.29 37.99
CA ALA A 536 9.69 17.74 37.96
C ALA A 536 10.72 18.15 36.89
N LYS A 537 11.74 17.33 36.62
CA LYS A 537 12.68 17.54 35.52
C LYS A 537 11.97 17.44 34.17
N ARG A 538 11.21 16.36 33.94
CA ARG A 538 10.48 16.12 32.69
C ARG A 538 9.40 17.17 32.42
N SER A 539 8.69 17.62 33.46
CA SER A 539 7.59 18.60 33.34
C SER A 539 8.05 19.98 32.87
N ARG A 540 9.37 20.26 32.84
CA ARG A 540 9.93 21.49 32.26
C ARG A 540 9.91 21.47 30.73
N GLU A 541 9.86 20.30 30.12
CA GLU A 541 9.75 20.16 28.67
C GLU A 541 8.33 20.47 28.20
N VAL A 542 8.19 21.19 27.09
CA VAL A 542 6.91 21.70 26.57
C VAL A 542 5.87 20.58 26.41
N TRP A 543 6.29 19.42 25.89
CA TRP A 543 5.42 18.30 25.57
C TRP A 543 5.10 17.38 26.77
N SER A 544 5.76 17.60 27.91
CA SER A 544 5.61 16.82 29.14
C SER A 544 5.06 17.64 30.31
N ARG A 545 4.61 18.88 30.08
CA ARG A 545 4.17 19.81 31.15
C ARG A 545 3.07 19.29 32.06
N ASN A 546 2.18 18.45 31.53
CA ASN A 546 1.06 17.87 32.27
C ASN A 546 1.38 16.47 32.83
N LEU A 547 2.63 16.02 32.76
CA LEU A 547 3.03 14.71 33.27
C LEU A 547 2.97 14.70 34.79
N SER A 548 2.26 13.72 35.35
CA SER A 548 2.15 13.52 36.79
C SER A 548 2.71 12.17 37.23
N LEU A 549 2.91 12.02 38.54
CA LEU A 549 3.23 10.72 39.14
C LEU A 549 2.01 9.78 39.09
N ASP A 550 0.79 10.34 39.15
CA ASP A 550 -0.46 9.59 39.07
C ASP A 550 -0.61 8.89 37.71
N ASP A 551 -0.10 9.49 36.62
CA ASP A 551 -0.09 8.85 35.30
C ASP A 551 0.58 7.46 35.30
N PHE A 552 1.62 7.27 36.12
CA PHE A 552 2.33 6.00 36.28
C PHE A 552 1.59 5.04 37.20
N VAL A 553 0.92 5.55 38.24
CA VAL A 553 0.16 4.73 39.19
C VAL A 553 -1.14 4.22 38.56
N GLU A 554 -1.90 5.09 37.89
CA GLU A 554 -3.16 4.75 37.22
C GLU A 554 -3.01 3.74 36.07
N ARG A 555 -1.79 3.64 35.51
CA ARG A 555 -1.41 2.68 34.48
C ARG A 555 -0.73 1.43 35.04
N ASN A 556 -0.74 1.26 36.36
CA ASN A 556 -0.13 0.13 37.06
C ASN A 556 1.36 -0.06 36.70
N ILE A 557 2.09 1.03 36.47
CA ILE A 557 3.55 0.99 36.31
C ILE A 557 4.18 0.97 37.70
N LEU A 558 3.69 1.84 38.59
CA LEU A 558 4.20 2.03 39.94
C LEU A 558 3.12 1.71 40.98
N LYS A 559 3.54 1.07 42.07
CA LYS A 559 2.73 0.89 43.28
C LYS A 559 3.41 1.58 44.46
N LEU A 560 2.66 2.37 45.22
CA LEU A 560 3.15 3.06 46.41
C LEU A 560 3.08 2.13 47.64
N GLY A 561 4.06 2.26 48.51
CA GLY A 561 4.13 1.55 49.79
C GLY A 561 5.09 2.18 50.79
N LEU A 562 5.16 1.59 51.97
CA LEU A 562 6.04 2.01 53.07
C LEU A 562 7.15 0.99 53.29
N ASP A 563 8.37 1.46 53.47
CA ASP A 563 9.49 0.64 53.91
C ASP A 563 9.60 0.66 55.44
N ILE A 564 9.41 -0.49 56.07
CA ILE A 564 9.26 -0.62 57.53
C ILE A 564 10.21 -1.68 58.06
N GLN A 565 10.95 -1.33 59.10
CA GLN A 565 11.85 -2.25 59.79
C GLN A 565 11.06 -3.18 60.74
N CYS A 566 11.24 -4.50 60.59
CA CYS A 566 10.62 -5.49 61.45
C CYS A 566 11.22 -5.47 62.86
N SER A 567 10.37 -5.40 63.89
CA SER A 567 10.78 -5.38 65.30
C SER A 567 11.38 -6.71 65.79
N HIS A 568 11.15 -7.82 65.08
CA HIS A 568 11.66 -9.14 65.48
C HIS A 568 13.00 -9.52 64.85
N CYS A 569 13.20 -9.21 63.57
CA CYS A 569 14.40 -9.63 62.82
C CYS A 569 15.22 -8.46 62.26
N SER A 570 14.81 -7.22 62.52
CA SER A 570 15.47 -5.97 62.08
C SER A 570 15.61 -5.80 60.55
N ASN A 571 15.08 -6.72 59.74
CA ASN A 571 15.03 -6.56 58.29
C ASN A 571 13.95 -5.56 57.89
N SER A 572 14.25 -4.74 56.89
CA SER A 572 13.28 -3.81 56.29
C SER A 572 12.43 -4.56 55.26
N ASN A 573 11.11 -4.37 55.32
CA ASN A 573 10.16 -4.94 54.37
C ASN A 573 9.33 -3.79 53.78
N TRP A 574 9.03 -3.91 52.50
CA TRP A 574 8.17 -2.96 51.82
C TRP A 574 6.73 -3.48 51.83
N TYR A 575 5.81 -2.66 52.31
CA TYR A 575 4.38 -2.95 52.38
C TYR A 575 3.62 -2.02 51.45
N SER A 576 2.88 -2.57 50.49
CA SER A 576 2.03 -1.74 49.62
C SER A 576 0.88 -1.13 50.40
N ILE A 577 0.30 -0.03 49.90
CA ILE A 577 -0.83 0.64 50.57
C ILE A 577 -1.97 -0.33 50.92
N SER A 578 -2.25 -1.31 50.06
CA SER A 578 -3.30 -2.31 50.27
C SER A 578 -3.00 -3.31 51.40
N GLU A 579 -1.73 -3.40 51.84
CA GLU A 579 -1.27 -4.32 52.89
C GLU A 579 -1.05 -3.61 54.23
N LEU A 580 -1.16 -2.28 54.26
CA LEU A 580 -0.99 -1.50 55.48
C LEU A 580 -2.18 -1.70 56.42
N ASN A 581 -1.89 -2.16 57.62
CA ASN A 581 -2.86 -2.40 58.68
C ASN A 581 -2.22 -2.10 60.05
N GLU A 582 -2.99 -2.08 61.14
CA GLU A 582 -2.48 -1.84 62.50
C GLU A 582 -1.43 -2.86 62.93
N SER A 583 -1.47 -4.06 62.35
CA SER A 583 -0.42 -5.08 62.43
C SER A 583 -0.01 -5.53 61.03
N VAL A 584 1.29 -5.75 60.85
CA VAL A 584 1.89 -6.17 59.57
C VAL A 584 2.68 -7.46 59.75
N VAL A 585 2.75 -8.29 58.71
CA VAL A 585 3.48 -9.57 58.75
C VAL A 585 4.84 -9.40 58.09
N CYS A 586 5.93 -9.84 58.72
CA CYS A 586 7.25 -9.77 58.10
C CYS A 586 7.43 -10.86 57.02
N ASP A 587 7.88 -10.49 55.82
CA ASP A 587 8.11 -11.44 54.72
C ASP A 587 9.19 -12.48 55.03
N ARG A 588 10.15 -12.13 55.90
CA ARG A 588 11.29 -13.00 56.24
C ARG A 588 11.00 -13.92 57.41
N CYS A 589 10.66 -13.36 58.58
CA CYS A 589 10.45 -14.18 59.78
C CYS A 589 9.00 -14.65 59.95
N ARG A 590 8.08 -14.20 59.08
CA ARG A 590 6.64 -14.56 59.06
C ARG A 590 5.87 -14.24 60.34
N LYS A 591 6.48 -13.49 61.27
CA LYS A 591 5.82 -13.01 62.50
C LYS A 591 5.05 -11.73 62.23
N SER A 592 3.87 -11.62 62.85
CA SER A 592 3.09 -10.38 62.90
C SER A 592 3.69 -9.44 63.96
N TYR A 593 3.76 -8.15 63.66
CA TYR A 593 4.21 -7.11 64.57
C TYR A 593 3.37 -5.83 64.39
N PRO A 594 3.19 -5.02 65.45
CA PRO A 594 2.44 -3.78 65.35
C PRO A 594 3.12 -2.80 64.38
N PHE A 595 2.32 -2.14 63.55
CA PHE A 595 2.81 -1.07 62.69
C PHE A 595 3.40 0.06 63.55
N PRO A 596 4.58 0.62 63.21
CA PRO A 596 5.28 1.59 64.05
C PRO A 596 4.66 2.99 63.98
N GLN A 597 3.49 3.18 64.59
CA GLN A 597 2.72 4.44 64.55
C GLN A 597 3.46 5.62 65.20
N GLY A 598 4.20 5.40 66.28
CA GLY A 598 4.89 6.45 67.03
C GLY A 598 6.38 6.63 66.72
N SER A 599 7.02 5.63 66.09
CA SER A 599 8.47 5.61 65.83
C SER A 599 8.83 5.78 64.34
N ILE A 600 7.84 5.96 63.46
CA ILE A 600 8.08 6.36 62.07
C ILE A 600 8.79 7.71 62.04
N SER A 601 9.91 7.76 61.32
CA SER A 601 10.63 9.02 61.10
C SER A 601 9.87 9.88 60.09
N PHE A 602 9.22 10.94 60.57
CA PHE A 602 8.60 11.95 59.69
C PHE A 602 9.62 12.88 59.01
N LYS A 603 10.90 12.82 59.39
CA LYS A 603 11.98 13.64 58.81
C LYS A 603 12.53 13.08 57.49
N LYS A 604 12.47 11.75 57.29
CA LYS A 604 12.85 11.09 56.03
C LYS A 604 11.63 10.32 55.54
N THR A 605 11.20 10.57 54.31
CA THR A 605 9.99 9.91 53.80
C THR A 605 10.16 8.38 53.80
N PRO A 606 9.30 7.63 54.51
CA PRO A 606 9.30 6.17 54.45
C PRO A 606 8.63 5.64 53.16
N TRP A 607 8.03 6.55 52.38
CA TRP A 607 7.30 6.23 51.16
C TRP A 607 8.23 5.87 50.01
N LYS A 608 8.01 4.68 49.45
CA LYS A 608 8.75 4.18 48.29
C LYS A 608 7.81 3.58 47.26
N PHE A 609 8.18 3.75 46.00
CA PHE A 609 7.54 3.08 44.87
C PHE A 609 8.26 1.78 44.53
N ARG A 610 7.49 0.84 43.99
CA ARG A 610 7.95 -0.40 43.38
C ARG A 610 7.30 -0.54 42.01
N VAL A 611 8.00 -1.13 41.04
CA VAL A 611 7.42 -1.50 39.75
C VAL A 611 6.55 -2.73 39.89
N VAL A 612 5.47 -2.83 39.12
CA VAL A 612 4.56 -3.98 39.17
C VAL A 612 4.24 -4.52 37.77
N GLY A 613 3.69 -5.74 37.72
CA GLY A 613 3.31 -6.39 36.48
C GLY A 613 4.48 -6.53 35.50
N PRO A 614 4.31 -6.21 34.21
CA PRO A 614 5.34 -6.43 33.20
C PRO A 614 6.58 -5.54 33.40
N PHE A 615 6.48 -4.43 34.14
CA PHE A 615 7.60 -3.51 34.42
C PHE A 615 8.58 -4.06 35.47
N SER A 616 8.20 -5.14 36.18
CA SER A 616 9.06 -5.81 37.15
C SER A 616 10.00 -6.86 36.53
N VAL A 617 9.80 -7.19 35.25
CA VAL A 617 10.61 -8.15 34.50
C VAL A 617 12.03 -7.59 34.32
N PRO A 618 13.10 -8.38 34.57
CA PRO A 618 14.49 -7.95 34.42
C PRO A 618 14.84 -7.60 32.97
N ASP A 619 16.08 -7.11 32.75
CA ASP A 619 16.67 -6.92 31.44
C ASP A 619 15.85 -5.94 30.56
N TYR A 620 15.40 -4.84 31.16
CA TYR A 620 14.55 -3.82 30.54
C TYR A 620 13.21 -4.38 30.06
N ALA A 621 12.59 -5.20 30.92
CA ALA A 621 11.40 -5.98 30.63
C ALA A 621 11.59 -6.92 29.43
N ASP A 622 12.68 -7.71 29.46
CA ASP A 622 13.07 -8.64 28.38
C ASP A 622 13.20 -7.92 27.02
N GLY A 623 13.75 -6.70 27.03
CA GLY A 623 13.89 -5.84 25.84
C GLY A 623 12.62 -5.08 25.41
N ALA A 624 11.46 -5.32 26.04
CA ALA A 624 10.18 -4.77 25.63
C ALA A 624 10.15 -3.23 25.54
N TYR A 625 10.89 -2.50 26.39
CA TYR A 625 10.91 -1.04 26.34
C TYR A 625 11.43 -0.49 25.01
N ALA A 626 12.45 -1.12 24.42
CA ALA A 626 12.99 -0.72 23.12
C ALA A 626 11.96 -0.94 22.00
N THR A 627 11.29 -2.09 22.01
CA THR A 627 10.24 -2.45 21.06
C THR A 627 9.06 -1.47 21.14
N VAL A 628 8.56 -1.19 22.35
CA VAL A 628 7.41 -0.29 22.58
C VAL A 628 7.73 1.14 22.12
N LEU A 629 8.93 1.65 22.42
CA LEU A 629 9.34 2.98 21.97
C LEU A 629 9.52 3.06 20.46
N THR A 630 9.96 1.96 19.83
CA THR A 630 10.05 1.88 18.36
C THR A 630 8.67 1.93 17.72
N LEU A 631 7.71 1.12 18.20
CA LEU A 631 6.33 1.15 17.73
C LEU A 631 5.66 2.52 17.95
N ARG A 632 5.95 3.18 19.09
CA ARG A 632 5.51 4.56 19.35
C ARG A 632 6.07 5.51 18.30
N ALA A 633 7.37 5.43 17.98
CA ALA A 633 7.99 6.33 17.01
C ALA A 633 7.27 6.27 15.66
N PHE A 634 6.95 5.06 15.17
CA PHE A 634 6.16 4.88 13.96
C PHE A 634 4.74 5.44 14.06
N SER A 635 4.08 5.25 15.21
CA SER A 635 2.70 5.70 15.41
C SER A 635 2.56 7.22 15.59
N GLN A 636 3.58 7.91 16.11
CA GLN A 636 3.42 9.28 16.65
C GLN A 636 4.53 10.27 16.28
N SER A 637 5.75 9.81 15.98
CA SER A 637 6.91 10.71 15.89
C SER A 637 7.45 10.91 14.47
N LEU A 638 7.05 10.05 13.53
CA LEU A 638 7.42 10.17 12.12
C LEU A 638 6.70 11.31 11.41
N THR A 639 5.40 11.49 11.67
CA THR A 639 4.58 12.44 10.92
C THR A 639 3.86 13.41 11.85
N GLY A 640 3.61 14.62 11.35
CA GLY A 640 2.66 15.55 11.99
C GLY A 640 1.22 15.33 11.55
N MET A 641 0.98 14.30 10.74
CA MET A 641 -0.33 13.91 10.18
C MET A 641 -0.70 12.52 10.73
N ARG A 642 -1.81 11.93 10.27
CA ARG A 642 -2.27 10.65 10.81
C ARG A 642 -1.55 9.50 10.09
N ALA A 643 -1.04 8.54 10.86
CA ALA A 643 -0.54 7.27 10.34
C ALA A 643 -1.35 6.13 10.94
N THR A 644 -1.70 5.15 10.11
CA THR A 644 -2.27 3.88 10.57
C THR A 644 -1.15 2.88 10.73
N VAL A 645 -1.01 2.34 11.94
CA VAL A 645 0.01 1.34 12.27
C VAL A 645 -0.69 0.11 12.80
N VAL A 646 -0.55 -1.00 12.08
CA VAL A 646 -0.97 -2.33 12.53
C VAL A 646 0.29 -3.07 12.94
N TYR A 647 0.36 -3.60 14.15
CA TYR A 647 1.61 -4.14 14.67
C TYR A 647 1.43 -5.43 15.45
N THR A 648 2.55 -6.12 15.66
CA THR A 648 2.69 -7.21 16.61
C THR A 648 4.07 -7.14 17.27
N PRO A 649 4.15 -7.16 18.61
CA PRO A 649 5.43 -7.31 19.30
C PRO A 649 5.86 -8.78 19.33
N GLY A 650 7.15 -9.04 19.13
CA GLY A 650 7.88 -10.29 19.31
C GLY A 650 7.24 -11.54 18.70
N LEU A 651 7.81 -12.04 17.59
CA LEU A 651 7.36 -13.27 16.95
C LEU A 651 8.48 -14.30 16.80
N ASP A 652 8.17 -15.54 17.16
CA ASP A 652 8.89 -16.74 16.76
C ASP A 652 8.33 -17.24 15.42
N LEU A 653 9.17 -17.20 14.39
CA LEU A 653 8.86 -17.56 13.02
C LEU A 653 9.47 -18.93 12.70
N ALA A 654 8.62 -19.85 12.27
CA ALA A 654 9.00 -21.17 11.81
C ALA A 654 8.67 -21.33 10.33
N VAL A 655 9.66 -21.78 9.57
CA VAL A 655 9.56 -22.12 8.15
C VAL A 655 9.95 -23.59 8.00
N GLU A 656 9.17 -24.35 7.24
CA GLU A 656 9.42 -25.77 7.04
C GLU A 656 10.80 -26.00 6.40
N GLY A 657 11.64 -26.80 7.05
CA GLY A 657 13.00 -27.12 6.57
C GLY A 657 14.07 -26.06 6.88
N GLU A 658 13.73 -24.96 7.56
CA GLU A 658 14.66 -23.90 7.95
C GLU A 658 14.72 -23.73 9.48
N PRO A 659 15.84 -23.22 10.03
CA PRO A 659 15.93 -22.91 11.45
C PRO A 659 14.97 -21.77 11.84
N SER A 660 14.38 -21.86 13.03
CA SER A 660 13.48 -20.83 13.56
C SER A 660 14.17 -19.46 13.63
N MET A 661 13.39 -18.41 13.38
CA MET A 661 13.84 -17.02 13.40
C MET A 661 12.97 -16.24 14.37
N GLU A 662 13.55 -15.41 15.23
CA GLU A 662 12.79 -14.45 16.05
C GLU A 662 12.90 -13.04 15.45
N VAL A 663 11.80 -12.28 15.52
CA VAL A 663 11.77 -10.85 15.21
C VAL A 663 11.14 -10.09 16.38
N ASP A 664 11.77 -8.99 16.81
CA ASP A 664 11.31 -8.22 17.97
C ASP A 664 9.99 -7.48 17.72
N PHE A 665 9.73 -7.08 16.47
CA PHE A 665 8.43 -6.58 16.05
C PHE A 665 8.22 -6.69 14.55
N ALA A 666 6.95 -6.79 14.16
CA ALA A 666 6.51 -6.59 12.80
C ALA A 666 5.36 -5.57 12.77
N LEU A 667 5.31 -4.75 11.74
CA LEU A 667 4.21 -3.79 11.56
C LEU A 667 3.91 -3.53 10.07
N TRP A 668 2.70 -3.07 9.82
CA TRP A 668 2.29 -2.41 8.60
C TRP A 668 2.09 -0.93 8.88
N TYR A 669 2.75 -0.10 8.08
CA TYR A 669 2.69 1.36 8.19
C TYR A 669 2.01 1.95 6.96
N SER A 670 0.98 2.77 7.19
CA SER A 670 0.35 3.58 6.14
C SER A 670 0.22 5.02 6.62
N GLY A 671 1.04 5.92 6.06
CA GLY A 671 1.05 7.34 6.41
C GLY A 671 0.21 8.18 5.45
N GLU A 672 -0.58 9.11 5.97
CA GLU A 672 -1.26 10.11 5.12
C GLU A 672 -0.22 11.10 4.54
N SER A 673 -0.26 11.32 3.22
CA SER A 673 0.53 12.36 2.55
C SER A 673 -0.39 13.43 1.95
N MET A 674 0.05 14.69 1.96
CA MET A 674 -0.75 15.82 1.48
C MET A 674 -1.15 15.65 0.02
N GLY A 675 -2.44 15.38 -0.22
CA GLY A 675 -3.00 15.22 -1.56
C GLY A 675 -2.88 13.81 -2.15
N LEU A 676 -2.40 12.85 -1.38
CA LEU A 676 -2.35 11.42 -1.69
C LEU A 676 -3.10 10.65 -0.60
N ASP A 677 -4.44 10.57 -0.72
CA ASP A 677 -5.31 9.91 0.27
C ASP A 677 -5.20 8.36 0.30
N GLU A 678 -4.33 7.77 -0.52
CA GLU A 678 -4.25 6.32 -0.77
C GLU A 678 -2.78 5.85 -0.71
N SER A 679 -2.33 5.45 0.48
CA SER A 679 -0.98 4.92 0.73
C SER A 679 -0.99 3.40 0.92
N GLU A 680 -0.08 2.71 0.22
CA GLU A 680 0.18 1.28 0.42
C GLU A 680 0.61 1.04 1.87
N ALA A 681 0.07 -0.01 2.51
CA ALA A 681 0.56 -0.40 3.83
C ALA A 681 1.90 -1.11 3.67
N ILE A 682 2.96 -0.45 4.13
CA ILE A 682 4.35 -0.89 4.01
C ILE A 682 4.65 -1.89 5.11
N THR A 683 5.16 -3.07 4.75
CA THR A 683 5.63 -4.07 5.70
C THR A 683 7.00 -3.69 6.26
N VAL A 684 7.12 -3.76 7.59
CA VAL A 684 8.33 -3.47 8.35
C VAL A 684 8.60 -4.62 9.32
N PHE A 685 9.83 -5.12 9.31
CA PHE A 685 10.37 -6.02 10.33
C PHE A 685 11.49 -5.30 11.07
N GLY A 686 11.67 -5.59 12.35
CA GLY A 686 12.77 -4.97 13.07
C GLY A 686 13.28 -5.72 14.28
N GLU A 687 14.52 -5.34 14.62
CA GLU A 687 15.29 -5.77 15.76
C GLU A 687 15.49 -4.55 16.67
N SER A 688 15.22 -4.69 17.96
CA SER A 688 15.27 -3.63 18.95
C SER A 688 16.12 -4.01 20.16
N LYS A 689 17.03 -3.11 20.57
CA LYS A 689 17.96 -3.37 21.67
C LYS A 689 17.97 -2.22 22.68
N SER A 690 18.20 -2.56 23.95
CA SER A 690 18.27 -1.60 25.05
C SER A 690 19.64 -0.87 25.07
N PHE A 691 20.20 -0.53 26.24
CA PHE A 691 21.42 0.28 26.37
C PHE A 691 22.75 -0.49 26.22
N GLY A 692 22.82 -1.52 25.38
CA GLY A 692 24.05 -2.30 25.17
C GLY A 692 25.15 -1.51 24.45
N THR A 693 26.43 -1.75 24.79
CA THR A 693 27.56 -1.13 24.05
C THR A 693 27.60 -1.63 22.60
N LYS A 694 27.55 -2.96 22.44
CA LYS A 694 27.35 -3.66 21.16
C LYS A 694 26.02 -4.41 21.27
N CYS A 695 25.04 -3.93 20.52
CA CYS A 695 23.64 -4.33 20.49
C CYS A 695 23.34 -5.33 19.36
N PHE A 696 23.92 -5.11 18.16
CA PHE A 696 23.61 -5.89 16.97
C PHE A 696 24.80 -6.76 16.56
N HIS A 697 24.56 -8.06 16.47
CA HIS A 697 25.56 -9.06 16.09
C HIS A 697 25.31 -9.56 14.66
N GLU A 698 26.31 -10.25 14.08
CA GLU A 698 26.21 -10.79 12.70
C GLU A 698 25.02 -11.75 12.54
N GLU A 699 24.69 -12.50 13.59
CA GLU A 699 23.53 -13.39 13.60
C GLU A 699 22.20 -12.65 13.45
N ASP A 700 22.07 -11.46 14.05
CA ASP A 700 20.87 -10.62 13.96
C ASP A 700 20.70 -10.09 12.53
N ILE A 701 21.79 -9.60 11.93
CA ILE A 701 21.81 -9.08 10.55
C ILE A 701 21.52 -10.22 9.55
N SER A 702 22.12 -11.39 9.74
CA SER A 702 21.88 -12.58 8.91
C SER A 702 20.41 -13.03 8.99
N ARG A 703 19.80 -12.97 10.17
CA ARG A 703 18.37 -13.27 10.36
C ARG A 703 17.47 -12.26 9.64
N MET A 704 17.74 -10.97 9.79
CA MET A 704 16.99 -9.93 9.08
C MET A 704 17.17 -9.99 7.56
N ARG A 705 18.36 -10.37 7.08
CA ARG A 705 18.61 -10.62 5.65
C ARG A 705 17.72 -11.74 5.10
N ARG A 706 17.62 -12.87 5.82
CA ARG A 706 16.74 -13.98 5.41
C ARG A 706 15.28 -13.56 5.32
N LEU A 707 14.80 -12.74 6.25
CA LEU A 707 13.45 -12.16 6.19
C LEU A 707 13.28 -11.23 4.99
N ALA A 708 14.25 -10.35 4.73
CA ALA A 708 14.24 -9.45 3.59
C ALA A 708 14.26 -10.17 2.23
N GLU A 709 14.98 -11.29 2.13
CA GLU A 709 15.00 -12.14 0.93
C GLU A 709 13.65 -12.81 0.67
N ARG A 710 12.91 -13.16 1.74
CA ARG A 710 11.58 -13.76 1.66
C ARG A 710 10.47 -12.73 1.42
N PHE A 711 10.66 -11.49 1.87
CA PHE A 711 9.74 -10.38 1.65
C PHE A 711 10.44 -9.19 0.96
N PRO A 712 10.74 -9.30 -0.35
CA PRO A 712 11.37 -8.21 -1.09
C PRO A 712 10.56 -6.91 -1.01
N GLY A 713 11.23 -5.81 -0.68
CA GLY A 713 10.62 -4.49 -0.50
C GLY A 713 10.13 -4.20 0.91
N ALA A 714 10.17 -5.18 1.82
CA ALA A 714 9.94 -4.93 3.24
C ALA A 714 11.08 -4.09 3.84
N PHE A 715 10.73 -3.18 4.73
CA PHE A 715 11.70 -2.38 5.47
C PHE A 715 12.28 -3.19 6.61
N ILE A 716 13.59 -3.05 6.83
CA ILE A 716 14.29 -3.63 7.96
C ILE A 716 14.74 -2.52 8.89
N VAL A 717 14.36 -2.60 10.17
CA VAL A 717 14.65 -1.59 11.17
C VAL A 717 15.59 -2.15 12.23
N PHE A 718 16.70 -1.45 12.48
CA PHE A 718 17.55 -1.67 13.65
C PHE A 718 17.34 -0.50 14.62
N ALA A 719 16.74 -0.79 15.78
CA ALA A 719 16.38 0.21 16.78
C ALA A 719 17.17 0.01 18.08
N ALA A 720 17.81 1.05 18.62
CA ALA A 720 18.56 0.95 19.88
C ALA A 720 18.32 2.14 20.81
N LEU A 721 18.28 1.93 22.13
CA LEU A 721 18.10 3.01 23.12
C LEU A 721 19.38 3.87 23.36
N LYS A 722 20.49 3.54 22.70
CA LYS A 722 21.74 4.33 22.72
C LYS A 722 21.74 5.37 21.60
N ASP A 723 22.56 6.41 21.72
CA ASP A 723 22.58 7.53 20.77
C ASP A 723 23.48 7.27 19.54
N GLU A 724 24.47 6.39 19.69
CA GLU A 724 25.44 6.08 18.64
C GLU A 724 25.66 4.57 18.54
N LEU A 725 25.87 4.10 17.31
CA LEU A 725 26.26 2.72 17.03
C LEU A 725 27.75 2.52 17.29
N HIS A 726 28.11 1.32 17.74
CA HIS A 726 29.49 0.87 17.76
C HIS A 726 30.00 0.71 16.33
N ASP A 727 31.29 0.98 16.09
CA ASP A 727 31.89 0.98 14.74
C ASP A 727 31.68 -0.34 13.98
N ASP A 728 31.76 -1.48 14.67
CA ASP A 728 31.46 -2.79 14.08
C ASP A 728 30.02 -2.91 13.58
N GLU A 729 29.05 -2.44 14.38
CA GLU A 729 27.63 -2.50 14.01
C GLU A 729 27.38 -1.58 12.83
N ARG A 730 27.94 -0.37 12.87
CA ARG A 730 27.86 0.60 11.80
C ARG A 730 28.35 0.01 10.48
N ARG A 731 29.51 -0.65 10.48
CA ARG A 731 30.06 -1.30 9.28
C ARG A 731 29.19 -2.44 8.77
N ALA A 732 28.76 -3.34 9.65
CA ALA A 732 27.96 -4.50 9.26
C ALA A 732 26.55 -4.09 8.75
N ILE A 733 25.91 -3.12 9.41
CA ILE A 733 24.61 -2.60 8.96
C ILE A 733 24.77 -1.80 7.66
N ALA A 734 25.87 -1.05 7.46
CA ALA A 734 26.13 -0.35 6.20
C ALA A 734 26.29 -1.31 5.02
N GLU A 735 26.99 -2.43 5.20
CA GLU A 735 27.12 -3.47 4.17
C GLU A 735 25.76 -4.07 3.83
N PHE A 736 24.95 -4.38 4.85
CA PHE A 736 23.60 -4.89 4.64
C PHE A 736 22.68 -3.85 3.97
N ALA A 737 22.78 -2.57 4.35
CA ALA A 737 22.03 -1.48 3.73
C ALA A 737 22.44 -1.26 2.26
N ALA A 738 23.72 -1.39 1.92
CA ALA A 738 24.20 -1.34 0.54
C ALA A 738 23.60 -2.49 -0.30
N TRP A 739 23.59 -3.72 0.23
CA TRP A 739 22.89 -4.85 -0.39
C TRP A 739 21.37 -4.60 -0.52
N GLY A 740 20.77 -3.95 0.49
CA GLY A 740 19.35 -3.60 0.51
C GLY A 740 18.95 -2.50 -0.50
N ARG A 741 19.88 -1.61 -0.86
CA ARG A 741 19.72 -0.58 -1.90
C ARG A 741 19.70 -1.16 -3.31
N GLU A 742 20.18 -2.39 -3.52
CA GLU A 742 20.12 -3.03 -4.83
C GLU A 742 18.66 -3.11 -5.31
N PRO A 743 18.36 -2.67 -6.54
CA PRO A 743 16.99 -2.69 -7.03
C PRO A 743 16.50 -4.13 -7.18
N ILE A 744 15.28 -4.39 -6.71
CA ILE A 744 14.52 -5.58 -7.06
C ILE A 744 14.39 -5.57 -8.58
N HIS A 745 14.88 -6.64 -9.19
CA HIS A 745 14.71 -6.88 -10.60
C HIS A 745 13.23 -6.70 -10.94
N ARG A 746 12.91 -5.80 -11.89
CA ARG A 746 11.58 -5.49 -12.46
C ARG A 746 10.80 -4.32 -11.88
N THR A 747 10.93 -4.00 -10.60
CA THR A 747 10.17 -2.88 -9.98
C THR A 747 11.02 -1.63 -9.80
N GLY A 748 12.35 -1.77 -9.75
CA GLY A 748 13.27 -0.67 -9.46
C GLY A 748 13.28 -0.25 -7.99
N ARG A 749 12.43 -0.84 -7.14
CA ARG A 749 12.42 -0.61 -5.69
C ARG A 749 13.69 -1.21 -5.06
N PRO A 750 14.30 -0.58 -4.04
CA PRO A 750 15.29 -1.23 -3.19
C PRO A 750 14.79 -2.59 -2.68
N ARG A 751 15.68 -3.58 -2.67
CA ARG A 751 15.41 -4.94 -2.18
C ARG A 751 14.94 -4.95 -0.74
N ALA A 752 15.60 -4.16 0.11
CA ALA A 752 15.32 -4.12 1.54
C ALA A 752 15.80 -2.78 2.10
N PRO A 753 14.95 -1.74 2.14
CA PRO A 753 15.31 -0.49 2.77
C PRO A 753 15.67 -0.71 4.24
N VAL A 754 16.88 -0.32 4.62
CA VAL A 754 17.36 -0.42 6.01
C VAL A 754 17.18 0.92 6.71
N MET A 755 16.61 0.92 7.91
CA MET A 755 16.45 2.09 8.75
C MET A 755 17.16 1.87 10.08
N VAL A 756 17.86 2.90 10.55
CA VAL A 756 18.51 2.90 11.86
C VAL A 756 17.83 3.93 12.75
N LEU A 757 17.29 3.47 13.87
CA LEU A 757 16.69 4.30 14.90
C LEU A 757 17.50 4.17 16.19
N THR A 758 17.82 5.30 16.81
CA THR A 758 18.63 5.40 18.02
C THR A 758 17.80 6.04 19.14
N GLY A 759 18.39 6.19 20.32
CA GLY A 759 17.78 6.91 21.43
C GLY A 759 17.32 8.32 21.04
N ILE A 760 17.95 8.94 20.04
CA ILE A 760 17.56 10.25 19.51
C ILE A 760 16.12 10.21 18.97
N GLU A 761 15.80 9.25 18.11
CA GLU A 761 14.46 9.11 17.52
C GLU A 761 13.47 8.53 18.53
N LEU A 762 13.89 7.51 19.29
CA LEU A 762 13.01 6.77 20.19
C LEU A 762 12.55 7.58 21.41
N PHE A 763 13.40 8.52 21.88
CA PHE A 763 13.06 9.46 22.94
C PHE A 763 12.56 10.82 22.40
N ALA A 764 12.33 10.95 21.09
CA ALA A 764 11.81 12.20 20.54
C ALA A 764 10.47 12.58 21.21
N PRO A 765 10.35 13.80 21.74
CA PRO A 765 9.17 14.21 22.50
C PRO A 765 7.95 14.37 21.60
N TRP A 766 8.15 14.87 20.38
CA TRP A 766 7.11 15.08 19.38
C TRP A 766 7.53 14.50 18.04
N ARG A 767 8.29 15.25 17.23
CA ARG A 767 8.74 14.82 15.91
C ARG A 767 10.24 14.55 15.84
N ILE A 768 10.63 13.63 14.96
CA ILE A 768 12.03 13.28 14.72
C ILE A 768 12.82 14.45 14.12
N ASP A 769 12.23 15.24 13.22
CA ASP A 769 12.93 16.40 12.63
C ASP A 769 13.28 17.46 13.67
N ASP A 770 12.45 17.66 14.69
CA ASP A 770 12.75 18.57 15.80
C ASP A 770 13.93 18.08 16.65
N ALA A 771 13.99 16.77 16.91
CA ALA A 771 15.11 16.16 17.62
C ALA A 771 16.42 16.32 16.82
N TRP A 772 16.38 16.11 15.49
CA TRP A 772 17.54 16.22 14.61
C TRP A 772 18.08 17.64 14.49
N LYS A 773 17.20 18.65 14.38
CA LYS A 773 17.58 20.08 14.35
C LYS A 773 18.41 20.50 15.58
N SER A 774 18.19 19.85 16.72
CA SER A 774 18.88 20.19 17.97
C SER A 774 20.32 19.65 18.09
N LEU A 775 20.73 18.71 17.23
CA LEU A 775 22.00 17.97 17.37
C LEU A 775 23.12 18.44 16.43
N GLY A 776 22.83 19.27 15.44
CA GLY A 776 23.83 19.75 14.46
C GLY A 776 24.24 18.73 13.39
N GLY A 777 25.15 19.15 12.50
CA GLY A 777 25.76 18.31 11.46
C GLY A 777 24.78 17.77 10.42
N VAL A 778 25.08 16.59 9.87
CA VAL A 778 24.29 15.92 8.81
C VAL A 778 22.81 15.79 9.19
N ARG A 779 22.51 15.54 10.49
CA ARG A 779 21.12 15.42 10.97
C ARG A 779 20.37 16.74 10.84
N GLN A 780 20.98 17.84 11.25
CA GLN A 780 20.37 19.17 11.11
C GLN A 780 20.20 19.54 9.63
N GLU A 781 21.23 19.32 8.81
CA GLU A 781 21.20 19.60 7.37
C GLU A 781 20.05 18.87 6.67
N LEU A 782 19.86 17.58 6.97
CA LEU A 782 18.75 16.78 6.44
C LEU A 782 17.39 17.24 6.98
N ALA A 783 17.29 17.59 8.26
CA ALA A 783 16.03 18.01 8.87
C ALA A 783 15.57 19.42 8.45
N GLU A 784 16.49 20.29 8.03
CA GLU A 784 16.21 21.65 7.54
C GLU A 784 16.04 21.71 6.02
N ALA A 785 16.47 20.67 5.30
CA ALA A 785 16.29 20.57 3.86
C ALA A 785 14.80 20.46 3.51
N GLY A 786 14.22 21.52 2.93
CA GLY A 786 12.79 21.55 2.59
C GLY A 786 12.30 20.49 1.59
N HIS A 787 13.21 19.77 0.94
CA HIS A 787 12.91 18.63 0.05
C HIS A 787 12.97 17.26 0.76
N VAL A 788 13.48 17.19 1.99
CA VAL A 788 13.57 15.97 2.80
C VAL A 788 12.33 15.87 3.70
N ARG A 789 11.54 14.84 3.46
CA ARG A 789 10.29 14.55 4.16
C ARG A 789 10.46 13.31 5.05
N LEU A 790 10.89 13.52 6.30
CA LEU A 790 11.15 12.42 7.25
C LEU A 790 9.88 11.62 7.65
N ASP A 791 8.70 12.09 7.26
CA ASP A 791 7.42 11.38 7.37
C ASP A 791 7.22 10.29 6.29
N ASN A 792 8.01 10.33 5.22
CA ASN A 792 8.10 9.27 4.23
C ASN A 792 9.17 8.24 4.63
N LEU A 793 8.79 6.97 4.78
CA LEU A 793 9.71 5.91 5.21
C LEU A 793 10.90 5.73 4.28
N TRP A 794 10.74 5.90 2.96
CA TRP A 794 11.83 5.78 2.00
C TRP A 794 12.89 6.86 2.22
N VAL A 795 12.42 8.10 2.40
CA VAL A 795 13.29 9.25 2.68
C VAL A 795 13.95 9.10 4.05
N LEU A 796 13.21 8.63 5.06
CA LEU A 796 13.77 8.41 6.39
C LEU A 796 14.81 7.27 6.40
N ALA A 797 14.58 6.19 5.68
CA ALA A 797 15.56 5.11 5.57
C ALA A 797 16.86 5.62 4.96
N ASP A 798 16.80 6.37 3.86
CA ASP A 798 18.00 6.99 3.27
C ASP A 798 18.66 8.01 4.22
N ALA A 799 17.87 8.86 4.87
CA ALA A 799 18.38 9.86 5.82
C ALA A 799 19.07 9.22 7.04
N THR A 800 18.52 8.15 7.59
CA THR A 800 19.14 7.42 8.72
C THR A 800 20.40 6.67 8.30
N GLN A 801 20.46 6.15 7.07
CA GLN A 801 21.69 5.57 6.51
C GLN A 801 22.80 6.63 6.36
N GLN A 802 22.45 7.84 5.90
CA GLN A 802 23.41 8.94 5.85
C GLN A 802 23.88 9.35 7.26
N ALA A 803 22.93 9.55 8.19
CA ALA A 803 23.22 10.05 9.53
C ALA A 803 23.99 9.06 10.42
N TYR A 804 23.71 7.75 10.34
CA TYR A 804 24.25 6.74 11.26
C TYR A 804 25.25 5.79 10.62
N LEU A 805 25.14 5.55 9.31
CA LEU A 805 26.03 4.64 8.58
C LEU A 805 27.12 5.41 7.82
N GLY A 806 26.90 6.69 7.53
CA GLY A 806 27.80 7.53 6.73
C GLY A 806 27.81 7.12 5.26
N MET A 807 26.70 6.56 4.78
CA MET A 807 26.48 6.28 3.37
C MET A 807 26.18 7.58 2.63
N LYS A 808 26.43 7.62 1.31
CA LYS A 808 25.95 8.72 0.47
C LYS A 808 24.42 8.65 0.35
N GLY A 809 23.80 9.79 0.02
CA GLY A 809 22.38 9.81 -0.33
C GLY A 809 22.10 8.96 -1.56
N HIS A 810 21.04 8.15 -1.53
CA HIS A 810 20.74 7.20 -2.59
C HIS A 810 20.50 7.87 -3.96
N SER A 811 19.84 9.04 -3.97
CA SER A 811 19.63 9.82 -5.19
C SER A 811 20.94 10.27 -5.84
N GLN A 812 21.93 10.65 -5.02
CA GLN A 812 23.26 11.02 -5.49
C GLN A 812 23.98 9.81 -6.10
N GLU A 813 23.91 8.65 -5.47
CA GLU A 813 24.49 7.40 -6.02
C GLU A 813 23.88 7.03 -7.36
N LEU A 814 22.55 7.10 -7.49
CA LEU A 814 21.85 6.82 -8.75
C LEU A 814 22.23 7.81 -9.86
N MET A 815 22.39 9.10 -9.51
CA MET A 815 22.83 10.12 -10.47
C MET A 815 24.26 9.84 -10.96
N GLU A 816 25.19 9.54 -10.06
CA GLU A 816 26.58 9.17 -10.39
C GLU A 816 26.62 7.93 -11.31
N GLN A 817 25.79 6.91 -11.03
CA GLN A 817 25.66 5.71 -11.86
C GLN A 817 25.09 6.02 -13.25
N TRP A 818 24.07 6.87 -13.33
CA TRP A 818 23.46 7.29 -14.59
C TRP A 818 24.42 8.09 -15.46
N GLU A 819 25.16 9.03 -14.87
CA GLU A 819 26.20 9.80 -15.55
C GLU A 819 27.31 8.89 -16.07
N ALA A 820 27.78 7.93 -15.27
CA ALA A 820 28.76 6.93 -15.69
C ALA A 820 28.26 6.07 -16.85
N HIS A 821 27.01 5.61 -16.80
CA HIS A 821 26.42 4.81 -17.87
C HIS A 821 26.25 5.62 -19.16
N ARG A 822 25.81 6.88 -19.06
CA ARG A 822 25.74 7.81 -20.19
C ARG A 822 27.10 8.04 -20.82
N ALA A 823 28.13 8.30 -20.02
CA ALA A 823 29.49 8.49 -20.51
C ALA A 823 30.01 7.23 -21.23
N ALA A 824 29.78 6.05 -20.66
CA ALA A 824 30.14 4.77 -21.29
C ALA A 824 29.43 4.55 -22.63
N THR A 825 28.14 4.91 -22.70
CA THR A 825 27.33 4.79 -23.92
C THR A 825 27.79 5.78 -25.00
N GLN A 826 28.07 7.03 -24.62
CA GLN A 826 28.63 8.03 -25.53
C GLN A 826 30.02 7.64 -26.04
N ALA A 827 30.88 7.07 -25.19
CA ALA A 827 32.18 6.55 -25.59
C ALA A 827 32.07 5.35 -26.55
N ALA A 828 31.08 4.48 -26.35
CA ALA A 828 30.80 3.35 -27.25
C ALA A 828 30.31 3.80 -28.63
N VAL A 829 29.54 4.90 -28.69
CA VAL A 829 29.07 5.52 -29.94
C VAL A 829 30.18 6.33 -30.65
N GLN A 830 31.11 6.93 -29.89
CA GLN A 830 32.22 7.72 -30.44
C GLN A 830 33.46 6.88 -30.80
N SER A 831 33.51 5.60 -30.45
CA SER A 831 34.56 4.69 -30.89
C SER A 831 34.32 4.28 -32.34
N PRO A 832 35.14 4.69 -33.32
CA PRO A 832 34.93 4.32 -34.71
C PRO A 832 35.05 2.80 -34.85
N SER A 833 34.03 2.20 -35.47
CA SER A 833 33.95 0.75 -35.68
C SER A 833 35.23 0.25 -36.35
N ASN A 834 36.04 -0.51 -35.62
CA ASN A 834 37.07 -1.34 -36.23
C ASN A 834 36.36 -2.55 -36.86
N LYS A 835 35.69 -2.32 -38.00
CA LYS A 835 35.19 -3.37 -38.89
C LYS A 835 36.42 -4.03 -39.53
N GLN A 836 37.02 -5.01 -38.86
CA GLN A 836 37.74 -6.10 -39.52
C GLN A 836 38.14 -7.18 -38.51
N LYS A 837 37.32 -8.25 -38.48
CA LYS A 837 37.66 -9.69 -38.36
C LYS A 837 36.56 -10.41 -37.59
N SER A 838 35.68 -11.06 -38.35
CA SER A 838 34.78 -12.09 -37.86
C SER A 838 35.59 -13.23 -37.24
N PRO A 839 35.30 -13.69 -36.01
CA PRO A 839 35.66 -15.04 -35.60
C PRO A 839 34.54 -16.00 -36.05
N ALA A 840 34.93 -17.10 -36.68
CA ALA A 840 34.07 -18.19 -37.11
C ALA A 840 33.17 -18.74 -35.97
N PRO A 841 32.00 -19.31 -36.28
CA PRO A 841 31.06 -19.78 -35.27
C PRO A 841 31.65 -20.96 -34.47
N ARG A 842 31.73 -20.81 -33.16
CA ARG A 842 32.05 -21.91 -32.24
C ARG A 842 30.92 -22.95 -32.29
N ARG A 843 31.24 -24.15 -32.77
CA ARG A 843 30.41 -25.36 -32.66
C ARG A 843 30.08 -25.62 -31.17
N LYS A 844 28.81 -25.84 -30.86
CA LYS A 844 28.34 -26.36 -29.57
C LYS A 844 29.00 -27.73 -29.27
N PRO A 845 29.47 -28.02 -28.05
CA PRO A 845 29.88 -29.37 -27.68
C PRO A 845 28.64 -30.27 -27.57
N ALA A 846 28.71 -31.44 -28.19
CA ALA A 846 27.72 -32.49 -28.08
C ALA A 846 27.68 -33.07 -26.65
N LEU A 847 26.47 -33.26 -26.12
CA LEU A 847 26.24 -34.09 -24.94
C LEU A 847 26.69 -35.52 -25.24
N LYS A 848 27.77 -35.97 -24.59
CA LYS A 848 28.15 -37.38 -24.52
C LYS A 848 27.18 -38.12 -23.60
N ARG A 849 26.42 -39.04 -24.17
CA ARG A 849 25.82 -40.18 -23.46
C ARG A 849 26.95 -41.05 -22.91
N ALA A 850 26.98 -41.27 -21.60
CA ALA A 850 27.75 -42.34 -20.98
C ALA A 850 26.79 -43.51 -20.70
N ALA A 851 26.92 -44.57 -21.49
CA ALA A 851 26.44 -45.90 -21.18
C ALA A 851 27.61 -46.69 -20.61
N ASN A 852 27.41 -47.38 -19.49
CA ASN A 852 28.24 -48.49 -19.03
C ASN A 852 27.40 -49.37 -18.08
N GLY A 853 27.33 -50.67 -18.39
CA GLY A 853 26.74 -51.70 -17.54
C GLY A 853 26.25 -52.90 -18.34
N PRO A 854 26.86 -54.10 -18.24
CA PRO A 854 26.87 -55.08 -19.33
C PRO A 854 25.85 -56.23 -19.19
N ALA A 855 25.79 -57.00 -20.28
CA ALA A 855 24.94 -58.15 -20.54
C ALA A 855 25.11 -59.34 -19.57
N ALA A 856 24.01 -60.04 -19.31
CA ALA A 856 24.00 -61.50 -19.13
C ALA A 856 22.61 -62.09 -19.47
N THR A 857 22.61 -62.80 -20.59
CA THR A 857 21.80 -63.97 -20.98
C THR A 857 20.86 -64.61 -19.93
N GLY A 858 19.65 -64.98 -20.39
CA GLY A 858 19.14 -66.33 -20.12
C GLY A 858 17.69 -66.50 -19.67
N LYS A 859 16.83 -66.83 -20.64
CA LYS A 859 15.87 -67.96 -20.61
C LYS A 859 14.58 -67.91 -19.74
N VAL A 860 13.49 -68.14 -20.48
CA VAL A 860 12.37 -69.09 -20.22
C VAL A 860 11.10 -68.56 -19.56
N ALA A 861 10.09 -68.43 -20.42
CA ALA A 861 8.70 -68.91 -20.36
C ALA A 861 7.89 -68.82 -19.06
N GLY A 862 6.67 -68.27 -19.18
CA GLY A 862 5.60 -68.58 -18.23
C GLY A 862 4.37 -67.69 -18.34
N ARG A 863 3.37 -68.13 -19.11
CA ARG A 863 1.99 -67.62 -19.13
C ARG A 863 1.42 -67.40 -17.72
N ARG A 864 0.58 -66.36 -17.52
CA ARG A 864 -0.90 -66.48 -17.43
C ARG A 864 -1.58 -65.15 -17.05
N ARG A 865 -2.76 -64.97 -17.64
CA ARG A 865 -3.87 -64.06 -17.31
C ARG A 865 -4.28 -64.11 -15.83
N ARG A 866 -4.75 -62.97 -15.29
CA ARG A 866 -6.13 -62.73 -14.79
C ARG A 866 -6.26 -61.32 -14.17
N GLU A 867 -7.09 -60.49 -14.79
CA GLU A 867 -8.35 -59.91 -14.28
C GLU A 867 -8.62 -59.79 -12.75
N ILE A 868 -9.20 -58.61 -12.42
CA ILE A 868 -10.20 -58.23 -11.38
C ILE A 868 -9.70 -57.44 -10.14
N GLY A 869 -10.35 -56.27 -9.93
CA GLY A 869 -10.83 -55.66 -8.66
C GLY A 869 -9.78 -55.23 -7.63
N ASP A 870 -9.79 -54.05 -7.00
CA ASP A 870 -10.79 -53.00 -6.77
C ASP A 870 -10.15 -51.61 -6.90
#